data_AF-A0A239R0D2-F1
#
_entry.id   AF-A0A239R0D2-F1
#
_cell.length_a   1.000
_cell.length_b   1.000
_cell.length_c   1.000
_cell.angle_alpha   90.00
_cell.angle_beta   90.00
_cell.angle_gamma   90.00
#
_symmetry.space_group_name_H-M   'P 1'
#
loop_
_entity.id
_entity.type
_entity.pdbx_description
1 polymer ?
#
loop_
_entity_poly.entity_id
_entity_poly.type
_entity_poly.pdbx_seq_one_letter_code
_entity_poly.pdbx_strand_id
1 'polypeptide(L)'
;MTLFSIILFICILFSITGYIYLRKVYMHKLEIYDKEIANKIVLQSPDNCDTRTNQEEEASFDDIEAILQHSLYQHIISRNEENIFTSHFQSIYNETCSLIHKLALFHIEPTARMLRFINDFESISSLVKQHNDEVTKVLLENNRDFFDHCLKYPLDEQQRRSIIVEEDNCLVISSAGSGKTSSIVGKVKYLTECRGIAPERILLISYTNKAAAELTERMGISGMRGYTFHKLALDLIGKVTGEKPSICENTDAVFIKIYQDLLSDKKFQEAIVEYFIDYNTEENDWEKHKQERREYLSEQKDTRIKAVLPDMDGNAIFVKSEQEQKICFALSSLGIKFRYEEPYEHRVADEMHSQYKPDFSIHYEKDGKTKRLYLEHFGINEHGMVPYWFAKDKGISYEEANKEYGDGITWKKAVHDKFKTKMISTSSADFHYYEIRDKLQMLLNDAGVPTCIKTEDELYSLILPKDSKKEKSFIRLIVTFSSLLKSSCKTINDILSTAVDERSRFIIKRIFQPVYEKYIEVLKEQKQIDFTDAILWATEICQTAKPWSYDYIIVDEFQDISVDRYHFLKALRNGNPPAKLYCVGDDWQSIYRFSGSDMALFNQFANYFGYTEICKIETTYRFGQPLVSQSSEFIQRNNAQIRKSIRPFNPLEKTELCFISYERNRYCEVVEKLVASIPSEKSIFLLGRYSFDDYYLSYAFQGKKEGERFYYIINNRKIEFLTVHKSKGLEADYVILLQCNKDIYGFPSQISDDPVLRHVLTQSDQYPYGEERRLFYVAITRAKVKTIVLYDKRFPSVFVDEFIHPERITEESYLKHPNANKIWSRGEDRYLRTLYNEGKSIKDIAKKMGRSQTSIVMCLGKLGLE
;
A
#
# COMPACT_ATOMS: atom_id res chain seq x y z
N MET A 1 37.65 -79.84 -37.04
CA MET A 1 37.38 -78.45 -36.61
C MET A 1 36.87 -77.69 -37.81
N THR A 2 35.63 -77.21 -37.73
CA THR A 2 34.89 -76.59 -38.84
C THR A 2 35.45 -75.20 -39.16
N LEU A 3 35.33 -74.76 -40.41
CA LEU A 3 35.69 -73.42 -40.89
C LEU A 3 35.21 -72.29 -39.93
N PHE A 4 34.07 -72.53 -39.28
CA PHE A 4 33.48 -71.67 -38.25
C PHE A 4 34.39 -71.43 -37.03
N SER A 5 35.08 -72.45 -36.51
CA SER A 5 36.00 -72.30 -35.36
C SER A 5 37.25 -71.48 -35.71
N ILE A 6 37.73 -71.59 -36.95
CA ILE A 6 38.88 -70.80 -37.45
C ILE A 6 38.46 -69.34 -37.65
N ILE A 7 37.28 -69.11 -38.26
CA ILE A 7 36.72 -67.75 -38.40
C ILE A 7 36.50 -67.12 -37.02
N LEU A 8 35.93 -67.86 -36.06
CA LEU A 8 35.73 -67.37 -34.69
C LEU A 8 37.05 -67.04 -33.99
N PHE A 9 38.08 -67.89 -34.13
CA PHE A 9 39.41 -67.65 -33.57
C PHE A 9 40.08 -66.41 -34.19
N ILE A 10 39.96 -66.23 -35.51
CA ILE A 10 40.45 -65.04 -36.23
C ILE A 10 39.69 -63.79 -35.78
N CYS A 11 38.36 -63.85 -35.64
CA CYS A 11 37.55 -62.74 -35.12
C CYS A 11 37.94 -62.36 -33.69
N ILE A 12 38.19 -63.34 -32.81
CA ILE A 12 38.67 -63.12 -31.44
C ILE A 12 40.07 -62.46 -31.47
N LEU A 13 40.98 -62.93 -32.33
CA LEU A 13 42.31 -62.33 -32.48
C LEU A 13 42.25 -60.89 -33.00
N PHE A 14 41.39 -60.59 -33.99
CA PHE A 14 41.15 -59.22 -34.46
C PHE A 14 40.51 -58.34 -33.38
N SER A 15 39.60 -58.89 -32.57
CA SER A 15 38.99 -58.18 -31.45
C SER A 15 40.01 -57.86 -30.34
N ILE A 16 40.86 -58.82 -29.97
CA ILE A 16 41.92 -58.63 -28.96
C ILE A 16 42.98 -57.65 -29.46
N THR A 17 43.44 -57.79 -30.70
CA THR A 17 44.44 -56.86 -31.29
C THR A 17 43.87 -55.45 -31.46
N GLY A 18 42.61 -55.33 -31.88
CA GLY A 18 41.86 -54.07 -31.92
C GLY A 18 41.73 -53.43 -30.53
N TYR A 19 41.41 -54.21 -29.51
CA TYR A 19 41.36 -53.76 -28.11
C TYR A 19 42.72 -53.26 -27.60
N ILE A 20 43.81 -54.01 -27.83
CA ILE A 20 45.17 -53.61 -27.42
C ILE A 20 45.62 -52.33 -28.14
N TYR A 21 45.32 -52.21 -29.43
CA TYR A 21 45.61 -51.01 -30.21
C TYR A 21 44.85 -49.80 -29.68
N LEU A 22 43.53 -49.92 -29.49
CA LEU A 22 42.69 -48.85 -28.94
C LEU A 22 43.14 -48.46 -27.53
N ARG A 23 43.47 -49.43 -26.66
CA ARG A 23 44.00 -49.16 -25.32
C ARG A 23 45.29 -48.34 -25.38
N LYS A 24 46.24 -48.64 -26.27
CA LYS A 24 47.44 -47.82 -26.48
C LYS A 24 47.12 -46.41 -26.97
N VAL A 25 46.17 -46.26 -27.89
CA VAL A 25 45.73 -44.95 -28.39
C VAL A 25 45.14 -44.11 -27.26
N TYR A 26 44.30 -44.70 -26.41
CA TYR A 26 43.70 -43.99 -25.28
C TYR A 26 44.71 -43.66 -24.16
N MET A 27 45.71 -44.51 -23.91
CA MET A 27 46.83 -44.17 -23.01
C MET A 27 47.62 -42.96 -23.52
N HIS A 28 47.91 -42.89 -24.82
CA HIS A 28 48.60 -41.73 -25.40
C HIS A 28 47.73 -40.46 -25.38
N LYS A 29 46.42 -40.60 -25.65
CA LYS A 29 45.46 -39.49 -25.51
C LYS A 29 45.37 -38.99 -24.08
N LEU A 30 45.44 -39.86 -23.07
CA LEU A 30 45.46 -39.48 -21.66
C LEU A 30 46.65 -38.58 -21.35
N GLU A 31 47.86 -38.94 -21.78
CA GLU A 31 49.08 -38.13 -21.55
C GLU A 31 49.02 -36.76 -22.22
N ILE A 32 48.47 -36.68 -23.44
CA ILE A 32 48.31 -35.40 -24.16
C ILE A 32 47.26 -34.54 -23.46
N TYR A 33 46.11 -35.13 -23.15
CA TYR A 33 44.98 -34.39 -22.58
C TYR A 33 45.27 -33.92 -21.15
N ASP A 34 45.99 -34.69 -20.34
CA ASP A 34 46.41 -34.27 -18.99
C ASP A 34 47.33 -33.03 -19.02
N LYS A 35 48.18 -32.90 -20.04
CA LYS A 35 48.98 -31.68 -20.29
C LYS A 35 48.14 -30.53 -20.82
N GLU A 36 47.17 -30.80 -21.70
CA GLU A 36 46.24 -29.78 -22.18
C GLU A 36 45.35 -29.21 -21.07
N ILE A 37 44.85 -30.05 -20.16
CA ILE A 37 44.08 -29.63 -18.99
C ILE A 37 44.92 -28.65 -18.15
N ALA A 38 46.18 -28.98 -17.85
CA ALA A 38 47.06 -28.12 -17.07
C ALA A 38 47.21 -26.72 -17.70
N ASN A 39 47.33 -26.63 -19.02
CA ASN A 39 47.42 -25.35 -19.72
C ASN A 39 46.08 -24.60 -19.79
N LYS A 40 44.96 -25.33 -19.91
CA LYS A 40 43.61 -24.74 -20.00
C LYS A 40 43.05 -24.31 -18.64
N ILE A 41 43.63 -24.78 -17.53
CA ILE A 41 43.26 -24.39 -16.17
C ILE A 41 43.84 -23.01 -15.80
N VAL A 42 44.87 -22.52 -16.52
CA VAL A 42 45.47 -21.20 -16.26
C VAL A 42 44.54 -20.07 -16.70
N LEU A 43 44.02 -19.29 -15.75
CA LEU A 43 43.32 -18.04 -16.01
C LEU A 43 44.32 -16.89 -16.18
N GLN A 44 44.23 -16.17 -17.31
CA GLN A 44 44.86 -14.85 -17.43
C GLN A 44 44.11 -13.89 -16.49
N SER A 45 44.85 -13.18 -15.64
CA SER A 45 44.27 -12.24 -14.67
C SER A 45 43.36 -11.22 -15.37
N PRO A 46 42.19 -10.88 -14.83
CA PRO A 46 41.38 -9.79 -15.35
C PRO A 46 42.11 -8.46 -15.12
N ASP A 47 42.37 -7.70 -16.19
CA ASP A 47 42.93 -6.34 -16.12
C ASP A 47 42.05 -5.43 -15.24
N ASN A 48 42.59 -5.02 -14.07
CA ASN A 48 42.45 -3.72 -13.38
C ASN A 48 42.72 -3.82 -11.87
N CYS A 49 43.94 -4.24 -11.49
CA CYS A 49 44.45 -3.99 -10.15
C CYS A 49 45.87 -3.42 -10.27
N ASP A 50 45.95 -2.13 -10.64
CA ASP A 50 47.17 -1.35 -10.54
C ASP A 50 47.57 -1.26 -9.07
N THR A 51 48.44 -2.18 -8.62
CA THR A 51 49.49 -2.00 -7.60
C THR A 51 50.12 -3.34 -7.24
N ARG A 52 50.82 -4.00 -8.18
CA ARG A 52 51.92 -4.91 -7.80
C ARG A 52 53.12 -4.75 -8.72
N THR A 53 54.23 -4.47 -8.07
CA THR A 53 55.61 -4.42 -8.58
C THR A 53 56.00 -5.67 -9.34
N ASN A 54 56.61 -5.46 -10.51
CA ASN A 54 57.38 -6.40 -11.33
C ASN A 54 58.07 -7.50 -10.50
N GLN A 55 57.49 -8.69 -10.48
CA GLN A 55 58.15 -9.99 -10.32
C GLN A 55 57.16 -11.05 -10.82
N GLU A 56 57.19 -11.28 -12.14
CA GLU A 56 56.48 -12.39 -12.79
C GLU A 56 57.16 -13.70 -12.40
N GLU A 57 56.54 -14.45 -11.48
CA GLU A 57 56.66 -15.90 -11.46
C GLU A 57 55.44 -16.46 -12.18
N GLU A 58 55.65 -17.12 -13.33
CA GLU A 58 54.63 -17.94 -14.00
C GLU A 58 54.23 -19.10 -13.06
N ALA A 59 53.28 -18.84 -12.15
CA ALA A 59 52.75 -19.86 -11.26
C ALA A 59 51.85 -20.81 -12.07
N SER A 60 52.30 -22.05 -12.22
CA SER A 60 51.51 -23.18 -12.73
C SER A 60 50.38 -23.48 -11.74
N PHE A 61 49.13 -23.12 -12.06
CA PHE A 61 47.97 -23.49 -11.24
C PHE A 61 47.55 -24.94 -11.53
N ASP A 62 47.57 -25.78 -10.51
CA ASP A 62 47.26 -27.21 -10.65
C ASP A 62 45.77 -27.56 -10.53
N ASP A 63 44.95 -26.70 -9.92
CA ASP A 63 43.51 -26.91 -9.69
C ASP A 63 42.70 -25.62 -9.46
N ILE A 64 41.36 -25.74 -9.40
CA ILE A 64 40.42 -24.61 -9.29
C ILE A 64 40.55 -23.92 -7.92
N GLU A 65 40.80 -24.68 -6.85
CA GLU A 65 40.97 -24.15 -5.50
C GLU A 65 42.19 -23.22 -5.42
N ALA A 66 43.33 -23.63 -6.00
CA ALA A 66 44.53 -22.81 -6.08
C ALA A 66 44.29 -21.50 -6.86
N ILE A 67 43.50 -21.53 -7.93
CA ILE A 67 43.13 -20.32 -8.69
C ILE A 67 42.40 -19.33 -7.78
N LEU A 68 41.37 -19.80 -7.06
CA LEU A 68 40.59 -18.96 -6.16
C LEU A 68 41.48 -18.33 -5.08
N GLN A 69 42.34 -19.13 -4.44
CA GLN A 69 43.18 -18.68 -3.34
C GLN A 69 44.30 -17.71 -3.77
N HIS A 70 44.87 -17.87 -4.97
CA HIS A 70 46.06 -17.12 -5.40
C HIS A 70 45.76 -15.98 -6.36
N SER A 71 44.92 -16.20 -7.38
CA SER A 71 44.66 -15.21 -8.43
C SER A 71 43.57 -14.19 -8.05
N LEU A 72 42.67 -14.57 -7.14
CA LEU A 72 41.56 -13.73 -6.65
C LEU A 72 41.72 -13.40 -5.16
N TYR A 73 42.96 -13.40 -4.67
CA TYR A 73 43.28 -13.08 -3.28
C TYR A 73 42.77 -11.67 -2.93
N GLN A 74 41.81 -11.58 -1.99
CA GLN A 74 41.09 -10.36 -1.56
C GLN A 74 39.98 -9.85 -2.50
N HIS A 75 39.59 -10.61 -3.52
CA HIS A 75 38.44 -10.32 -4.36
C HIS A 75 37.23 -11.15 -3.94
N ILE A 76 36.11 -10.50 -3.64
CA ILE A 76 34.83 -11.20 -3.40
C ILE A 76 34.24 -11.52 -4.78
N ILE A 77 33.99 -12.80 -5.02
CA ILE A 77 33.42 -13.30 -6.27
C ILE A 77 31.90 -13.16 -6.21
N SER A 78 31.36 -12.31 -7.07
CA SER A 78 29.91 -12.16 -7.28
C SER A 78 29.29 -13.41 -7.90
N ARG A 79 27.98 -13.58 -7.77
CA ARG A 79 27.25 -14.68 -8.43
C ARG A 79 27.40 -14.64 -9.96
N ASN A 80 27.49 -13.44 -10.54
CA ASN A 80 27.72 -13.30 -11.97
C ASN A 80 29.14 -13.75 -12.36
N GLU A 81 30.16 -13.36 -11.58
CA GLU A 81 31.53 -13.84 -11.78
C GLU A 81 31.64 -15.35 -11.56
N GLU A 82 30.97 -15.93 -10.56
CA GLU A 82 30.88 -17.39 -10.37
C GLU A 82 30.29 -18.06 -11.61
N ASN A 83 29.23 -17.52 -12.20
CA ASN A 83 28.63 -18.06 -13.42
C ASN A 83 29.58 -17.98 -14.62
N ILE A 84 30.29 -16.86 -14.78
CA ILE A 84 31.29 -16.67 -15.85
C ILE A 84 32.43 -17.68 -15.65
N PHE A 85 32.93 -17.79 -14.43
CA PHE A 85 33.99 -18.72 -14.03
C PHE A 85 33.57 -20.18 -14.28
N THR A 86 32.37 -20.57 -13.86
CA THR A 86 31.83 -21.91 -14.11
C THR A 86 31.65 -22.18 -15.61
N SER A 87 31.15 -21.21 -16.37
CA SER A 87 30.96 -21.33 -17.82
C SER A 87 32.28 -21.53 -18.56
N HIS A 88 33.37 -20.89 -18.09
CA HIS A 88 34.71 -21.05 -18.65
C HIS A 88 35.19 -22.51 -18.59
N PHE A 89 34.98 -23.19 -17.45
CA PHE A 89 35.42 -24.58 -17.25
C PHE A 89 34.44 -25.64 -17.76
N GLN A 90 33.19 -25.28 -18.09
CA GLN A 90 32.14 -26.23 -18.48
C GLN A 90 32.52 -27.10 -19.69
N SER A 91 33.16 -26.52 -20.72
CA SER A 91 33.58 -27.28 -21.90
C SER A 91 34.66 -28.31 -21.54
N ILE A 92 35.63 -27.90 -20.71
CA ILE A 92 36.73 -28.74 -20.25
C ILE A 92 36.18 -29.88 -19.38
N TYR A 93 35.23 -29.58 -18.50
CA TYR A 93 34.52 -30.57 -17.67
C TYR A 93 33.82 -31.64 -18.51
N ASN A 94 33.04 -31.22 -19.51
CA ASN A 94 32.30 -32.15 -20.38
C ASN A 94 33.26 -33.07 -21.17
N GLU A 95 34.34 -32.50 -21.72
CA GLU A 95 35.36 -33.26 -22.43
C GLU A 95 36.08 -34.25 -21.51
N THR A 96 36.47 -33.80 -20.31
CA THR A 96 37.15 -34.61 -19.28
C THR A 96 36.28 -35.80 -18.86
N CYS A 97 34.99 -35.57 -18.57
CA CYS A 97 34.04 -36.63 -18.24
C CYS A 97 33.87 -37.64 -19.38
N SER A 98 33.76 -37.17 -20.64
CA SER A 98 33.68 -38.04 -21.82
C SER A 98 34.94 -38.88 -21.99
N LEU A 99 36.12 -38.30 -21.73
CA LEU A 99 37.38 -39.03 -21.80
C LEU A 99 37.45 -40.11 -20.70
N ILE A 100 37.11 -39.79 -19.45
CA ILE A 100 37.08 -40.76 -18.35
C ILE A 100 36.15 -41.93 -18.66
N HIS A 101 34.96 -41.66 -19.20
CA HIS A 101 34.04 -42.72 -19.60
C HIS A 101 34.64 -43.65 -20.66
N LYS A 102 35.36 -43.09 -21.65
CA LYS A 102 36.07 -43.86 -22.67
C LYS A 102 37.25 -44.64 -22.08
N LEU A 103 38.01 -44.07 -21.14
CA LEU A 103 39.13 -44.75 -20.46
C LEU A 103 38.65 -45.97 -19.66
N ALA A 104 37.49 -45.86 -19.00
CA ALA A 104 36.88 -46.95 -18.26
C ALA A 104 36.57 -48.17 -19.13
N LEU A 105 36.13 -47.97 -20.39
CA LEU A 105 35.88 -49.05 -21.36
C LEU A 105 37.13 -49.88 -21.71
N PHE A 106 38.33 -49.33 -21.47
CA PHE A 106 39.63 -49.98 -21.75
C PHE A 106 40.44 -50.30 -20.49
N HIS A 107 39.82 -50.23 -19.30
CA HIS A 107 40.48 -50.44 -18.00
C HIS A 107 41.75 -49.60 -17.84
N ILE A 108 41.65 -48.30 -18.15
CA ILE A 108 42.69 -47.29 -17.92
C ILE A 108 42.24 -46.40 -16.77
N GLU A 109 43.09 -46.22 -15.76
CA GLU A 109 42.80 -45.30 -14.66
C GLU A 109 43.04 -43.83 -15.07
N PRO A 110 42.11 -42.91 -14.75
CA PRO A 110 42.31 -41.47 -14.94
C PRO A 110 43.47 -40.93 -14.07
N THR A 111 44.03 -39.78 -14.46
CA THR A 111 45.03 -39.11 -13.62
C THR A 111 44.38 -38.46 -12.39
N ALA A 112 45.16 -38.29 -11.30
CA ALA A 112 44.70 -37.61 -10.09
C ALA A 112 44.26 -36.16 -10.36
N ARG A 113 44.90 -35.48 -11.33
CA ARG A 113 44.54 -34.12 -11.75
C ARG A 113 43.14 -34.06 -12.35
N MET A 114 42.79 -34.99 -13.25
CA MET A 114 41.46 -35.06 -13.85
C MET A 114 40.37 -35.29 -12.79
N LEU A 115 40.63 -36.20 -11.84
CA LEU A 115 39.69 -36.50 -10.76
C LEU A 115 39.50 -35.30 -9.82
N ARG A 116 40.59 -34.60 -9.45
CA ARG A 116 40.52 -33.36 -8.67
C ARG A 116 39.73 -32.28 -9.40
N PHE A 117 40.06 -32.01 -10.66
CA PHE A 117 39.35 -31.01 -11.47
C PHE A 117 37.84 -31.26 -11.55
N ILE A 118 37.42 -32.51 -11.75
CA ILE A 118 35.98 -32.88 -11.74
C ILE A 118 35.36 -32.58 -10.38
N ASN A 119 36.01 -33.03 -9.29
CA ASN A 119 35.51 -32.80 -7.94
C ASN A 119 35.39 -31.30 -7.61
N ASP A 120 36.38 -30.51 -8.01
CA ASP A 120 36.40 -29.07 -7.75
C ASP A 120 35.37 -28.34 -8.60
N PHE A 121 35.18 -28.74 -9.87
CA PHE A 121 34.15 -28.19 -10.74
C PHE A 121 32.74 -28.53 -10.23
N GLU A 122 32.50 -29.76 -9.79
CA GLU A 122 31.24 -30.15 -9.16
C GLU A 122 31.01 -29.42 -7.83
N SER A 123 32.08 -29.00 -7.16
CA SER A 123 32.06 -28.29 -5.87
C SER A 123 32.27 -26.78 -5.99
N ILE A 124 32.23 -26.20 -7.19
CA ILE A 124 32.69 -24.82 -7.46
C ILE A 124 31.94 -23.79 -6.60
N SER A 125 30.63 -23.95 -6.42
CA SER A 125 29.82 -23.06 -5.58
C SER A 125 30.20 -23.14 -4.10
N SER A 126 30.63 -24.31 -3.62
CA SER A 126 31.11 -24.46 -2.24
C SER A 126 32.49 -23.83 -2.07
N LEU A 127 33.38 -24.01 -3.04
CA LEU A 127 34.72 -23.42 -3.03
C LEU A 127 34.66 -21.88 -3.09
N VAL A 128 33.83 -21.32 -3.98
CA VAL A 128 33.60 -19.87 -4.08
C VAL A 128 33.02 -19.31 -2.77
N LYS A 129 32.08 -20.02 -2.14
CA LYS A 129 31.54 -19.60 -0.85
C LYS A 129 32.62 -19.57 0.23
N GLN A 130 33.45 -20.61 0.33
CA GLN A 130 34.53 -20.67 1.30
C GLN A 130 35.55 -19.54 1.06
N HIS A 131 35.96 -19.33 -0.19
CA HIS A 131 36.83 -18.23 -0.59
C HIS A 131 36.25 -16.87 -0.18
N ASN A 132 34.97 -16.62 -0.49
CA ASN A 132 34.30 -15.37 -0.12
C ASN A 132 34.21 -15.17 1.39
N ASP A 133 33.94 -16.22 2.17
CA ASP A 133 33.92 -16.17 3.64
C ASP A 133 35.29 -15.84 4.23
N GLU A 134 36.37 -16.39 3.66
CA GLU A 134 37.75 -16.11 4.06
C GLU A 134 38.17 -14.67 3.69
N VAL A 135 37.92 -14.26 2.43
CA VAL A 135 38.18 -12.89 1.97
C VAL A 135 37.40 -11.87 2.80
N THR A 136 36.14 -12.14 3.13
CA THR A 136 35.32 -11.28 3.98
C THR A 136 35.98 -11.04 5.34
N LYS A 137 36.49 -12.10 6.00
CA LYS A 137 37.20 -11.96 7.28
C LYS A 137 38.45 -11.09 7.13
N VAL A 138 39.25 -11.35 6.10
CA VAL A 138 40.47 -10.58 5.81
C VAL A 138 40.15 -9.10 5.55
N LEU A 139 39.10 -8.79 4.77
CA LEU A 139 38.70 -7.42 4.50
C LEU A 139 38.19 -6.70 5.76
N LEU A 140 37.45 -7.38 6.64
CA LEU A 140 37.00 -6.80 7.91
C LEU A 140 38.18 -6.50 8.85
N GLU A 141 39.17 -7.38 8.90
CA GLU A 141 40.36 -7.22 9.73
C GLU A 141 41.29 -6.13 9.19
N ASN A 142 41.61 -6.14 7.90
CA ASN A 142 42.48 -5.16 7.26
C ASN A 142 41.91 -3.74 7.30
N ASN A 143 40.59 -3.60 7.23
CA ASN A 143 39.91 -2.31 7.27
C ASN A 143 39.34 -1.98 8.67
N ARG A 144 39.79 -2.66 9.73
CA ARG A 144 39.28 -2.46 11.09
C ARG A 144 39.41 -1.01 11.56
N ASP A 145 40.58 -0.42 11.39
CA ASP A 145 40.85 0.96 11.80
C ASP A 145 39.94 1.96 11.07
N PHE A 146 39.68 1.73 9.78
CA PHE A 146 38.71 2.51 9.01
C PHE A 146 37.31 2.40 9.63
N PHE A 147 36.81 1.19 9.88
CA PHE A 147 35.45 1.01 10.43
C PHE A 147 35.28 1.54 11.86
N ASP A 148 36.36 1.59 12.64
CA ASP A 148 36.37 2.13 13.99
C ASP A 148 36.31 3.68 13.99
N HIS A 149 36.76 4.35 12.92
CA HIS A 149 36.99 5.80 12.91
C HIS A 149 36.37 6.58 11.73
N CYS A 150 35.78 5.92 10.73
CA CYS A 150 35.25 6.61 9.54
C CYS A 150 34.02 7.48 9.83
N LEU A 151 33.35 7.24 10.97
CA LEU A 151 32.21 8.00 11.47
C LEU A 151 32.45 8.40 12.93
N LYS A 152 31.56 9.25 13.47
CA LYS A 152 31.58 9.68 14.88
C LYS A 152 31.54 8.52 15.87
N TYR A 153 30.86 7.43 15.51
CA TYR A 153 30.75 6.21 16.32
C TYR A 153 31.20 5.01 15.49
N PRO A 154 31.89 4.03 16.08
CA PRO A 154 32.31 2.82 15.39
C PRO A 154 31.11 2.07 14.79
N LEU A 155 31.31 1.50 13.60
CA LEU A 155 30.31 0.65 12.96
C LEU A 155 30.27 -0.73 13.61
N ASP A 156 29.09 -1.32 13.78
CA ASP A 156 28.96 -2.69 14.28
C ASP A 156 29.28 -3.74 13.20
N GLU A 157 29.43 -5.01 13.59
CA GLU A 157 29.79 -6.10 12.69
C GLU A 157 28.79 -6.27 11.52
N GLN A 158 27.49 -6.14 11.76
CA GLN A 158 26.47 -6.27 10.70
C GLN A 158 26.58 -5.12 9.69
N GLN A 159 26.82 -3.90 10.18
CA GLN A 159 27.05 -2.73 9.35
C GLN A 159 28.33 -2.91 8.52
N ARG A 160 29.46 -3.29 9.14
CA ARG A 160 30.75 -3.55 8.45
C ARG A 160 30.62 -4.61 7.36
N ARG A 161 30.00 -5.75 7.69
CA ARG A 161 29.72 -6.83 6.72
C ARG A 161 28.93 -6.29 5.54
N SER A 162 27.86 -5.55 5.78
CA SER A 162 27.08 -4.96 4.68
C SER A 162 27.88 -3.98 3.81
N ILE A 163 28.84 -3.26 4.40
CA ILE A 163 29.65 -2.27 3.68
C ILE A 163 30.65 -2.95 2.72
N ILE A 164 31.24 -4.08 3.11
CA ILE A 164 32.23 -4.75 2.26
C ILE A 164 31.62 -5.65 1.18
N VAL A 165 30.31 -5.92 1.20
CA VAL A 165 29.64 -6.70 0.15
C VAL A 165 29.87 -6.05 -1.21
N GLU A 166 30.34 -6.85 -2.16
CA GLU A 166 30.62 -6.44 -3.54
C GLU A 166 29.75 -7.16 -4.57
N GLU A 167 28.64 -7.73 -4.14
CA GLU A 167 27.69 -8.33 -5.06
C GLU A 167 27.02 -7.32 -5.99
N ASP A 168 26.57 -7.77 -7.15
CA ASP A 168 25.89 -6.94 -8.16
C ASP A 168 24.62 -6.28 -7.59
N ASN A 169 23.97 -6.97 -6.67
CA ASN A 169 22.80 -6.50 -5.95
C ASN A 169 22.96 -6.80 -4.46
N CYS A 170 22.81 -5.78 -3.63
CA CYS A 170 22.78 -5.90 -2.19
C CYS A 170 21.53 -5.20 -1.64
N LEU A 171 20.74 -5.94 -0.86
CA LEU A 171 19.62 -5.38 -0.09
C LEU A 171 19.94 -5.44 1.40
N VAL A 172 20.09 -4.27 2.01
CA VAL A 172 20.28 -4.11 3.44
C VAL A 172 18.93 -3.89 4.12
N ILE A 173 18.47 -4.93 4.79
CA ILE A 173 17.26 -4.93 5.59
C ILE A 173 17.58 -4.41 6.97
N SER A 174 16.91 -3.34 7.34
CA SER A 174 17.18 -2.61 8.58
C SER A 174 15.97 -2.58 9.50
N SER A 175 16.16 -2.00 10.68
CA SER A 175 15.09 -1.69 11.63
C SER A 175 15.11 -0.23 12.07
N ALA A 176 14.08 0.19 12.80
CA ALA A 176 14.01 1.54 13.36
C ALA A 176 15.22 1.82 14.28
N GLY A 177 15.99 2.86 13.97
CA GLY A 177 17.14 3.25 14.77
C GLY A 177 18.40 2.39 14.58
N SER A 178 18.46 1.53 13.55
CA SER A 178 19.60 0.63 13.29
C SER A 178 20.82 1.27 12.62
N GLY A 179 20.78 2.59 12.36
CA GLY A 179 21.89 3.28 11.72
C GLY A 179 21.96 3.08 10.19
N LYS A 180 20.82 2.95 9.49
CA LYS A 180 20.74 2.95 8.00
C LYS A 180 21.67 3.98 7.36
N THR A 181 21.54 5.24 7.79
CA THR A 181 22.35 6.35 7.31
C THR A 181 23.84 6.14 7.57
N SER A 182 24.21 5.55 8.72
CA SER A 182 25.60 5.21 9.03
C SER A 182 26.15 4.13 8.08
N SER A 183 25.37 3.09 7.77
CA SER A 183 25.77 2.07 6.78
C SER A 183 25.96 2.67 5.40
N ILE A 184 25.06 3.56 4.96
CA ILE A 184 25.16 4.24 3.66
C ILE A 184 26.42 5.12 3.60
N VAL A 185 26.62 5.99 4.58
CA VAL A 185 27.80 6.88 4.61
C VAL A 185 29.08 6.06 4.74
N GLY A 186 29.08 5.01 5.55
CA GLY A 186 30.18 4.07 5.67
C GLY A 186 30.50 3.35 4.36
N LYS A 187 29.48 2.93 3.59
CA LYS A 187 29.64 2.33 2.26
C LYS A 187 30.27 3.30 1.28
N VAL A 188 29.76 4.54 1.21
CA VAL A 188 30.33 5.57 0.34
C VAL A 188 31.79 5.82 0.68
N LYS A 189 32.11 6.07 1.96
CA LYS A 189 33.48 6.30 2.41
C LYS A 189 34.40 5.13 2.12
N TYR A 190 33.94 3.90 2.34
CA TYR A 190 34.71 2.70 2.02
C TYR A 190 35.02 2.61 0.53
N LEU A 191 34.03 2.89 -0.34
CA LEU A 191 34.23 2.90 -1.79
C LEU A 191 35.23 3.97 -2.22
N THR A 192 35.17 5.18 -1.65
CA THR A 192 36.06 6.28 -2.04
C THR A 192 37.45 6.18 -1.42
N GLU A 193 37.55 5.87 -0.13
CA GLU A 193 38.80 5.92 0.65
C GLU A 193 39.57 4.59 0.59
N CYS A 194 38.87 3.45 0.61
CA CYS A 194 39.51 2.12 0.63
C CYS A 194 39.56 1.47 -0.76
N ARG A 195 38.56 1.70 -1.62
CA ARG A 195 38.48 1.12 -2.97
C ARG A 195 38.86 2.09 -4.10
N GLY A 196 39.13 3.36 -3.78
CA GLY A 196 39.59 4.35 -4.76
C GLY A 196 38.57 4.71 -5.85
N ILE A 197 37.28 4.45 -5.63
CA ILE A 197 36.22 4.78 -6.59
C ILE A 197 36.01 6.30 -6.59
N ALA A 198 36.07 6.91 -7.78
CA ALA A 198 35.84 8.34 -7.93
C ALA A 198 34.40 8.71 -7.49
N PRO A 199 34.19 9.79 -6.69
CA PRO A 199 32.86 10.14 -6.18
C PRO A 199 31.78 10.32 -7.26
N GLU A 200 32.14 10.78 -8.46
CA GLU A 200 31.24 10.98 -9.59
C GLU A 200 30.70 9.66 -10.17
N ARG A 201 31.37 8.54 -9.87
CA ARG A 201 30.96 7.17 -10.25
C ARG A 201 29.96 6.57 -9.26
N ILE A 202 29.64 7.26 -8.16
CA ILE A 202 28.72 6.80 -7.12
C ILE A 202 27.47 7.68 -7.12
N LEU A 203 26.32 7.08 -7.43
CA LEU A 203 25.03 7.75 -7.37
C LEU A 203 24.34 7.46 -6.04
N LEU A 204 24.00 8.50 -5.27
CA LEU A 204 23.24 8.37 -4.02
C LEU A 204 21.82 8.94 -4.17
N ILE A 205 20.81 8.11 -3.92
CA ILE A 205 19.39 8.45 -4.03
C ILE A 205 18.69 8.25 -2.68
N SER A 206 17.79 9.15 -2.30
CA SER A 206 16.89 9.02 -1.15
C SER A 206 15.48 9.48 -1.50
N TYR A 207 14.48 9.04 -0.72
CA TYR A 207 13.07 9.31 -1.01
C TYR A 207 12.67 10.78 -0.79
N THR A 208 13.23 11.46 0.23
CA THR A 208 12.87 12.86 0.57
C THR A 208 14.02 13.84 0.34
N ASN A 209 13.68 15.10 0.04
CA ASN A 209 14.67 16.17 -0.10
C ASN A 209 15.47 16.37 1.21
N LYS A 210 14.82 16.21 2.36
CA LYS A 210 15.46 16.31 3.67
C LYS A 210 16.50 15.21 3.87
N ALA A 211 16.15 13.96 3.59
CA ALA A 211 17.06 12.83 3.74
C ALA A 211 18.24 12.91 2.74
N ALA A 212 17.99 13.33 1.50
CA ALA A 212 19.04 13.56 0.51
C ALA A 212 20.02 14.68 0.94
N ALA A 213 19.50 15.79 1.48
CA ALA A 213 20.32 16.88 2.00
C ALA A 213 21.15 16.43 3.23
N GLU A 214 20.52 15.73 4.17
CA GLU A 214 21.20 15.19 5.35
C GLU A 214 22.30 14.19 4.99
N LEU A 215 22.06 13.29 4.02
CA LEU A 215 23.08 12.38 3.51
C LEU A 215 24.26 13.14 2.88
N THR A 216 23.96 14.18 2.10
CA THR A 216 25.00 15.04 1.48
C THR A 216 25.90 15.68 2.53
N GLU A 217 25.29 16.26 3.57
CA GLU A 217 26.01 16.90 4.67
C GLU A 217 26.86 15.89 5.45
N ARG A 218 26.30 14.73 5.79
CA ARG A 218 27.00 13.68 6.55
C ARG A 218 28.17 13.05 5.82
N MET A 219 28.09 12.93 4.49
CA MET A 219 29.21 12.41 3.69
C MET A 219 30.39 13.38 3.72
N GLY A 220 30.16 14.68 3.54
CA GLY A 220 31.20 15.70 3.56
C GLY A 220 32.24 15.59 2.42
N ILE A 221 31.90 14.86 1.34
CA ILE A 221 32.79 14.64 0.19
C ILE A 221 32.52 15.71 -0.87
N SER A 222 33.55 16.47 -1.24
CA SER A 222 33.44 17.50 -2.27
C SER A 222 33.00 16.91 -3.61
N GLY A 223 32.07 17.56 -4.31
CA GLY A 223 31.57 17.11 -5.61
C GLY A 223 30.46 16.04 -5.54
N MET A 224 30.28 15.38 -4.40
CA MET A 224 29.22 14.38 -4.22
C MET A 224 27.96 14.99 -3.60
N ARG A 225 26.78 14.62 -4.11
CA ARG A 225 25.49 15.02 -3.53
C ARG A 225 24.47 13.89 -3.57
N GLY A 226 23.65 13.83 -2.53
CA GLY A 226 22.44 13.00 -2.50
C GLY A 226 21.33 13.62 -3.36
N TYR A 227 20.60 12.77 -4.07
CA TYR A 227 19.47 13.15 -4.91
C TYR A 227 18.16 12.58 -4.39
N THR A 228 17.06 13.27 -4.68
CA THR A 228 15.77 12.59 -4.84
C THR A 228 15.60 12.15 -6.28
N PHE A 229 14.76 11.13 -6.51
CA PHE A 229 14.47 10.65 -7.87
C PHE A 229 14.04 11.78 -8.81
N HIS A 230 13.14 12.66 -8.37
CA HIS A 230 12.67 13.79 -9.17
C HIS A 230 13.79 14.79 -9.49
N LYS A 231 14.60 15.16 -8.49
CA LYS A 231 15.71 16.10 -8.71
C LYS A 231 16.75 15.52 -9.67
N LEU A 232 17.06 14.23 -9.53
CA LEU A 232 17.93 13.53 -10.46
C LEU A 232 17.34 13.59 -11.88
N ALA A 233 16.09 13.16 -12.06
CA ALA A 233 15.44 13.18 -13.37
C ALA A 233 15.48 14.55 -14.05
N LEU A 234 15.14 15.63 -13.33
CA LEU A 234 15.19 16.99 -13.87
C LEU A 234 16.60 17.43 -14.28
N ASP A 235 17.60 17.09 -13.48
CA ASP A 235 19.00 17.42 -13.77
C ASP A 235 19.52 16.62 -14.98
N LEU A 236 19.12 15.36 -15.10
CA LEU A 236 19.45 14.50 -16.25
C LEU A 236 18.80 15.01 -17.54
N ILE A 237 17.51 15.35 -17.51
CA ILE A 237 16.81 15.94 -18.66
C ILE A 237 17.55 17.22 -19.08
N GLY A 238 17.72 18.17 -18.16
CA GLY A 238 18.37 19.44 -18.49
C GLY A 238 19.79 19.31 -19.01
N LYS A 239 20.56 18.31 -18.55
CA LYS A 239 21.91 18.04 -19.04
C LYS A 239 21.92 17.53 -20.50
N VAL A 240 20.93 16.73 -20.88
CA VAL A 240 20.86 16.12 -22.23
C VAL A 240 20.16 17.04 -23.23
N THR A 241 19.08 17.69 -22.82
CA THR A 241 18.27 18.57 -23.69
C THR A 241 18.80 20.00 -23.74
N GLY A 242 19.62 20.41 -22.77
CA GLY A 242 20.06 21.80 -22.58
C GLY A 242 19.05 22.68 -21.84
N GLU A 243 17.82 22.20 -21.59
CA GLU A 243 16.75 22.95 -20.94
C GLU A 243 16.04 22.09 -19.89
N LYS A 244 15.94 22.59 -18.65
CA LYS A 244 15.16 21.91 -17.61
C LYS A 244 13.67 22.13 -17.85
N PRO A 245 12.84 21.09 -17.83
CA PRO A 245 11.42 21.24 -18.05
C PRO A 245 10.74 21.95 -16.87
N SER A 246 9.66 22.65 -17.18
CA SER A 246 8.82 23.31 -16.19
C SER A 246 7.89 22.30 -15.52
N ILE A 247 7.84 22.29 -14.17
CA ILE A 247 7.02 21.38 -13.39
C ILE A 247 5.70 22.04 -13.00
N CYS A 248 4.59 21.34 -13.19
CA CYS A 248 3.29 21.75 -12.66
C CYS A 248 3.26 21.50 -11.14
N GLU A 249 3.47 22.56 -10.34
CA GLU A 249 3.56 22.44 -8.87
C GLU A 249 2.21 22.13 -8.20
N ASN A 250 1.09 22.60 -8.76
CA ASN A 250 -0.24 22.47 -8.15
C ASN A 250 -1.20 21.69 -9.05
N THR A 251 -0.93 20.40 -9.20
CA THR A 251 -1.76 19.47 -9.98
C THR A 251 -3.20 19.42 -9.45
N ASP A 252 -3.39 19.50 -8.13
CA ASP A 252 -4.73 19.53 -7.49
C ASP A 252 -5.61 20.67 -8.05
N ALA A 253 -5.06 21.88 -8.17
CA ALA A 253 -5.79 23.01 -8.74
C ALA A 253 -6.11 22.81 -10.24
N VAL A 254 -5.20 22.18 -10.99
CA VAL A 254 -5.42 21.85 -12.41
C VAL A 254 -6.55 20.82 -12.54
N PHE A 255 -6.56 19.77 -11.73
CA PHE A 255 -7.65 18.78 -11.71
C PHE A 255 -8.99 19.39 -11.35
N ILE A 256 -9.05 20.28 -10.35
CA ILE A 256 -10.29 20.99 -9.99
C ILE A 256 -10.80 21.79 -11.19
N LYS A 257 -9.92 22.52 -11.88
CA LYS A 257 -10.31 23.28 -13.07
C LYS A 257 -10.80 22.39 -14.20
N ILE A 258 -10.08 21.31 -14.52
CA ILE A 258 -10.47 20.34 -15.55
C ILE A 258 -11.82 19.72 -15.23
N TYR A 259 -12.02 19.32 -13.97
CA TYR A 259 -13.29 18.77 -13.52
C TYR A 259 -14.42 19.77 -13.77
N GLN A 260 -14.24 21.04 -13.38
CA GLN A 260 -15.23 22.10 -13.61
C GLN A 260 -15.49 22.37 -15.10
N ASP A 261 -14.45 22.38 -15.93
CA ASP A 261 -14.58 22.57 -17.38
C ASP A 261 -15.38 21.42 -18.01
N LEU A 262 -15.09 20.18 -17.61
CA LEU A 262 -15.78 18.97 -18.08
C LEU A 262 -17.23 18.87 -17.62
N LEU A 263 -17.65 19.54 -16.53
CA LEU A 263 -19.06 19.60 -16.13
C LEU A 263 -19.95 20.27 -17.19
N SER A 264 -19.37 21.03 -18.13
CA SER A 264 -20.11 21.58 -19.27
C SER A 264 -20.47 20.52 -20.32
N ASP A 265 -19.81 19.36 -20.32
CA ASP A 265 -20.16 18.22 -21.15
C ASP A 265 -21.27 17.41 -20.47
N LYS A 266 -22.45 17.39 -21.12
CA LYS A 266 -23.62 16.65 -20.65
C LYS A 266 -23.32 15.19 -20.37
N LYS A 267 -22.54 14.51 -21.22
CA LYS A 267 -22.23 13.09 -21.04
C LYS A 267 -21.40 12.83 -19.78
N PHE A 268 -20.51 13.76 -19.44
CA PHE A 268 -19.69 13.67 -18.24
C PHE A 268 -20.51 13.98 -16.98
N GLN A 269 -21.35 15.00 -17.03
CA GLN A 269 -22.27 15.34 -15.95
C GLN A 269 -23.27 14.21 -15.67
N GLU A 270 -23.87 13.62 -16.72
CA GLU A 270 -24.71 12.41 -16.66
C GLU A 270 -23.97 11.27 -15.95
N ALA A 271 -22.72 10.99 -16.33
CA ALA A 271 -21.93 9.92 -15.74
C ALA A 271 -21.65 10.13 -14.24
N ILE A 272 -21.44 11.38 -13.80
CA ILE A 272 -21.28 11.69 -12.37
C ILE A 272 -22.59 11.47 -11.62
N VAL A 273 -23.71 11.93 -12.18
CA VAL A 273 -25.04 11.72 -11.59
C VAL A 273 -25.32 10.23 -11.44
N GLU A 274 -25.10 9.44 -12.49
CA GLU A 274 -25.21 7.97 -12.50
C GLU A 274 -24.29 7.33 -11.47
N TYR A 275 -23.03 7.76 -11.35
CA TYR A 275 -22.14 7.29 -10.28
C TYR A 275 -22.76 7.48 -8.90
N PHE A 276 -23.35 8.64 -8.61
CA PHE A 276 -23.93 8.90 -7.30
C PHE A 276 -25.24 8.14 -7.00
N ILE A 277 -25.92 7.65 -8.04
CA ILE A 277 -27.16 6.88 -7.93
C ILE A 277 -26.87 5.39 -7.83
N ASP A 278 -26.08 4.87 -8.77
CA ASP A 278 -25.92 3.43 -8.98
C ASP A 278 -24.62 2.87 -8.39
N TYR A 279 -23.62 3.72 -8.14
CA TYR A 279 -22.25 3.28 -7.81
C TYR A 279 -21.61 3.94 -6.57
N ASN A 280 -22.27 4.90 -5.92
CA ASN A 280 -21.78 5.63 -4.72
C ASN A 280 -22.17 4.94 -3.40
N THR A 281 -22.69 3.73 -3.46
CA THR A 281 -22.83 2.90 -2.26
C THR A 281 -21.43 2.65 -1.68
N GLU A 282 -21.13 3.34 -0.57
CA GLU A 282 -20.04 2.99 0.34
C GLU A 282 -20.14 1.50 0.62
N GLU A 283 -19.08 0.73 0.33
CA GLU A 283 -19.09 -0.71 0.54
C GLU A 283 -19.49 -1.04 1.98
N ASN A 284 -20.63 -1.73 2.10
CA ASN A 284 -20.61 -3.05 2.67
C ASN A 284 -20.91 -4.05 1.53
N ASP A 285 -19.94 -4.89 1.20
CA ASP A 285 -20.04 -6.19 0.51
C ASP A 285 -20.83 -6.27 -0.80
N TRP A 286 -20.22 -5.79 -1.90
CA TRP A 286 -20.76 -6.01 -3.24
C TRP A 286 -20.38 -7.39 -3.82
N GLU A 287 -19.19 -7.93 -3.52
CA GLU A 287 -18.67 -9.08 -4.27
C GLU A 287 -18.42 -10.38 -3.50
N LYS A 288 -18.34 -10.36 -2.15
CA LYS A 288 -18.07 -11.61 -1.41
C LYS A 288 -19.31 -12.42 -1.04
N HIS A 289 -20.49 -11.81 -0.92
CA HIS A 289 -21.61 -12.49 -0.26
C HIS A 289 -22.96 -12.23 -0.92
N LYS A 290 -23.12 -12.53 -2.21
CA LYS A 290 -24.47 -12.60 -2.82
C LYS A 290 -25.33 -13.71 -2.20
N GLN A 291 -24.69 -14.66 -1.51
CA GLN A 291 -25.29 -15.81 -0.84
C GLN A 291 -25.28 -15.69 0.70
N GLU A 292 -24.16 -15.34 1.33
CA GLU A 292 -24.07 -15.23 2.80
C GLU A 292 -24.72 -13.94 3.37
N ARG A 293 -24.80 -12.85 2.60
CA ARG A 293 -25.50 -11.63 3.04
C ARG A 293 -27.00 -11.86 3.17
N ARG A 294 -27.56 -12.82 2.42
CA ARG A 294 -28.97 -13.24 2.58
C ARG A 294 -29.21 -14.07 3.83
N GLU A 295 -28.16 -14.66 4.41
CA GLU A 295 -28.23 -15.37 5.68
C GLU A 295 -27.97 -14.41 6.85
N TYR A 296 -27.04 -13.45 6.69
CA TYR A 296 -26.72 -12.44 7.70
C TYR A 296 -27.79 -11.34 7.86
N LEU A 297 -28.50 -10.96 6.77
CA LEU A 297 -29.59 -9.97 6.82
C LEU A 297 -30.81 -10.45 7.62
N SER A 298 -30.94 -11.75 7.86
CA SER A 298 -32.00 -12.31 8.71
C SER A 298 -31.77 -12.02 10.21
N GLU A 299 -30.55 -11.65 10.61
CA GLU A 299 -30.17 -11.45 12.02
C GLU A 299 -30.08 -9.97 12.45
N GLN A 300 -30.00 -9.01 11.54
CA GLN A 300 -29.98 -7.58 11.87
C GLN A 300 -31.30 -6.86 11.52
N LYS A 301 -32.15 -6.68 12.53
CA LYS A 301 -33.32 -5.79 12.43
C LYS A 301 -32.86 -4.32 12.32
N ASP A 302 -33.22 -3.66 11.22
CA ASP A 302 -33.10 -2.21 10.91
C ASP A 302 -31.76 -1.65 10.39
N THR A 303 -31.28 -2.10 9.22
CA THR A 303 -30.34 -1.32 8.38
C THR A 303 -31.08 -0.55 7.29
N ARG A 304 -31.48 0.70 7.55
CA ARG A 304 -32.06 1.61 6.54
C ARG A 304 -30.97 2.27 5.68
N ILE A 305 -31.24 2.44 4.38
CA ILE A 305 -30.33 3.04 3.38
C ILE A 305 -30.63 4.55 3.26
N LYS A 306 -29.60 5.40 3.28
CA LYS A 306 -29.82 6.85 3.12
C LYS A 306 -30.07 7.22 1.66
N ALA A 307 -31.15 7.94 1.36
CA ALA A 307 -31.40 8.46 0.02
C ALA A 307 -30.38 9.55 -0.36
N VAL A 308 -30.09 9.67 -1.67
CA VAL A 308 -29.16 10.66 -2.22
C VAL A 308 -29.67 12.08 -1.99
N LEU A 309 -30.97 12.27 -2.19
CA LEU A 309 -31.65 13.57 -2.10
C LEU A 309 -32.61 13.61 -0.90
N PRO A 310 -32.82 14.79 -0.30
CA PRO A 310 -33.71 14.94 0.83
C PRO A 310 -35.20 14.96 0.44
N ASP A 311 -36.08 14.87 1.45
CA ASP A 311 -37.53 15.09 1.28
C ASP A 311 -37.88 16.57 1.05
N MET A 312 -39.18 16.87 0.86
CA MET A 312 -39.66 18.22 0.58
C MET A 312 -39.39 19.27 1.67
N ASP A 313 -39.15 18.87 2.93
CA ASP A 313 -38.77 19.76 4.04
C ASP A 313 -37.24 19.76 4.26
N GLY A 314 -36.49 19.22 3.30
CA GLY A 314 -35.06 18.98 3.37
C GLY A 314 -34.68 17.70 4.11
N ASN A 315 -35.64 16.99 4.74
CA ASN A 315 -35.54 15.63 5.32
C ASN A 315 -34.37 14.77 4.85
N ALA A 316 -33.37 14.40 5.65
CA ALA A 316 -32.57 13.23 5.25
C ALA A 316 -33.49 11.99 5.28
N ILE A 317 -33.63 11.30 4.16
CA ILE A 317 -34.50 10.12 4.03
C ILE A 317 -33.68 8.85 4.25
N PHE A 318 -34.23 7.93 5.05
CA PHE A 318 -33.66 6.60 5.28
C PHE A 318 -34.69 5.54 4.88
N VAL A 319 -34.49 4.94 3.71
CA VAL A 319 -35.38 3.98 3.07
C VAL A 319 -35.08 2.54 3.46
N LYS A 320 -36.00 1.61 3.21
CA LYS A 320 -35.86 0.19 3.58
C LYS A 320 -35.19 -0.65 2.49
N SER A 321 -35.16 -0.16 1.25
CA SER A 321 -34.65 -0.92 0.10
C SER A 321 -33.90 -0.03 -0.89
N GLU A 322 -33.01 -0.61 -1.69
CA GLU A 322 -32.32 0.09 -2.79
C GLU A 322 -33.32 0.58 -3.85
N GLN A 323 -34.39 -0.18 -4.10
CA GLN A 323 -35.46 0.21 -5.01
C GLN A 323 -36.19 1.47 -4.52
N GLU A 324 -36.50 1.57 -3.23
CA GLU A 324 -37.02 2.82 -2.63
C GLU A 324 -36.03 3.98 -2.72
N GLN A 325 -34.72 3.71 -2.64
CA GLN A 325 -33.69 4.74 -2.82
C GLN A 325 -33.73 5.32 -4.24
N LYS A 326 -33.87 4.44 -5.24
CA LYS A 326 -34.04 4.83 -6.64
C LYS A 326 -35.36 5.56 -6.89
N ILE A 327 -36.44 5.18 -6.20
CA ILE A 327 -37.73 5.91 -6.24
C ILE A 327 -37.58 7.32 -5.65
N CYS A 328 -36.92 7.48 -4.50
CA CYS A 328 -36.62 8.80 -3.92
C CYS A 328 -35.94 9.70 -4.95
N PHE A 329 -34.93 9.16 -5.63
CA PHE A 329 -34.19 9.89 -6.66
C PHE A 329 -35.08 10.23 -7.85
N ALA A 330 -35.85 9.27 -8.37
CA ALA A 330 -36.75 9.47 -9.49
C ALA A 330 -37.85 10.50 -9.22
N LEU A 331 -38.46 10.48 -8.03
CA LEU A 331 -39.43 11.50 -7.62
C LEU A 331 -38.79 12.90 -7.56
N SER A 332 -37.60 12.97 -6.96
CA SER A 332 -36.85 14.23 -6.86
C SER A 332 -36.46 14.78 -8.25
N SER A 333 -36.06 13.89 -9.18
CA SER A 333 -35.70 14.26 -10.55
C SER A 333 -36.87 14.66 -11.43
N LEU A 334 -38.09 14.24 -11.06
CA LEU A 334 -39.34 14.71 -11.64
C LEU A 334 -39.89 15.98 -10.97
N GLY A 335 -39.13 16.58 -10.04
CA GLY A 335 -39.50 17.81 -9.34
C GLY A 335 -40.64 17.61 -8.34
N ILE A 336 -40.90 16.36 -7.93
CA ILE A 336 -42.02 16.02 -7.06
C ILE A 336 -41.65 16.30 -5.61
N LYS A 337 -42.56 16.99 -4.90
CA LYS A 337 -42.45 17.20 -3.46
C LYS A 337 -43.08 16.01 -2.75
N PHE A 338 -42.31 15.32 -1.91
CA PHE A 338 -42.81 14.17 -1.17
C PHE A 338 -42.19 14.07 0.23
N ARG A 339 -42.84 13.29 1.10
CA ARG A 339 -42.33 12.83 2.40
C ARG A 339 -42.33 11.31 2.44
N TYR A 340 -41.29 10.71 3.01
CA TYR A 340 -41.16 9.26 3.17
C TYR A 340 -41.78 8.79 4.49
N GLU A 341 -42.57 7.71 4.46
CA GLU A 341 -43.29 7.14 5.62
C GLU A 341 -44.11 8.18 6.43
N GLU A 342 -44.65 9.20 5.76
CA GLU A 342 -45.53 10.18 6.41
C GLU A 342 -46.86 9.51 6.78
N PRO A 343 -47.34 9.64 8.04
CA PRO A 343 -48.62 9.07 8.45
C PRO A 343 -49.76 9.44 7.49
N TYR A 344 -50.57 8.44 7.15
CA TYR A 344 -51.76 8.62 6.33
C TYR A 344 -52.71 9.62 7.00
N GLU A 345 -53.36 10.47 6.20
CA GLU A 345 -54.09 11.65 6.71
C GLU A 345 -55.31 11.30 7.58
N HIS A 346 -55.90 10.13 7.38
CA HIS A 346 -56.99 9.63 8.21
C HIS A 346 -56.47 8.62 9.24
N ARG A 347 -57.01 8.68 10.46
CA ARG A 347 -56.69 7.68 11.49
C ARG A 347 -57.33 6.34 11.10
N VAL A 348 -56.48 5.34 10.85
CA VAL A 348 -56.87 3.99 10.45
C VAL A 348 -56.28 2.90 11.36
N ALA A 349 -55.58 3.31 12.42
CA ALA A 349 -55.07 2.39 13.43
C ALA A 349 -56.24 1.72 14.20
N ASP A 350 -56.17 0.39 14.33
CA ASP A 350 -57.12 -0.44 15.07
C ASP A 350 -56.38 -1.52 15.89
N GLU A 351 -57.10 -2.49 16.44
CA GLU A 351 -56.51 -3.58 17.25
C GLU A 351 -55.55 -4.48 16.45
N MET A 352 -55.69 -4.53 15.12
CA MET A 352 -54.94 -5.42 14.23
C MET A 352 -53.89 -4.67 13.40
N HIS A 353 -54.03 -3.36 13.19
CA HIS A 353 -53.18 -2.55 12.32
C HIS A 353 -52.70 -1.27 13.01
N SER A 354 -51.39 -1.02 12.95
CA SER A 354 -50.81 0.28 13.32
C SER A 354 -51.23 1.39 12.34
N GLN A 355 -51.06 2.66 12.72
CA GLN A 355 -51.36 3.78 11.83
C GLN A 355 -50.60 3.63 10.51
N TYR A 356 -51.35 3.57 9.41
CA TYR A 356 -50.82 3.39 8.07
C TYR A 356 -49.85 4.52 7.69
N LYS A 357 -48.70 4.14 7.17
CA LYS A 357 -47.66 5.02 6.63
C LYS A 357 -47.32 4.53 5.22
N PRO A 358 -47.84 5.19 4.18
CA PRO A 358 -47.44 4.92 2.80
C PRO A 358 -45.94 5.16 2.64
N ASP A 359 -45.28 4.40 1.77
CA ASP A 359 -43.84 4.57 1.53
C ASP A 359 -43.52 6.02 1.12
N PHE A 360 -44.32 6.58 0.21
CA PHE A 360 -44.17 7.95 -0.26
C PHE A 360 -45.50 8.71 -0.23
N SER A 361 -45.47 9.89 0.35
CA SER A 361 -46.58 10.84 0.38
C SER A 361 -46.24 12.06 -0.45
N ILE A 362 -46.87 12.19 -1.61
CA ILE A 362 -46.61 13.23 -2.61
C ILE A 362 -47.56 14.40 -2.38
N HIS A 363 -47.02 15.60 -2.30
CA HIS A 363 -47.76 16.85 -2.07
C HIS A 363 -47.67 17.73 -3.31
N TYR A 364 -48.81 18.18 -3.83
CA TYR A 364 -48.87 19.02 -5.03
C TYR A 364 -50.03 20.01 -4.97
N GLU A 365 -49.89 21.13 -5.66
CA GLU A 365 -50.94 22.13 -5.78
C GLU A 365 -51.82 21.85 -7.00
N LYS A 366 -53.14 21.87 -6.81
CA LYS A 366 -54.11 21.79 -7.90
C LYS A 366 -55.33 22.63 -7.57
N ASP A 367 -55.69 23.55 -8.47
CA ASP A 367 -56.80 24.50 -8.31
C ASP A 367 -56.69 25.36 -7.03
N GLY A 368 -55.46 25.74 -6.65
CA GLY A 368 -55.17 26.55 -5.46
C GLY A 368 -55.34 25.82 -4.11
N LYS A 369 -55.44 24.48 -4.14
CA LYS A 369 -55.49 23.64 -2.94
C LYS A 369 -54.36 22.61 -2.98
N THR A 370 -53.67 22.47 -1.84
CA THR A 370 -52.72 21.39 -1.61
C THR A 370 -53.46 20.05 -1.60
N LYS A 371 -53.05 19.13 -2.47
CA LYS A 371 -53.54 17.75 -2.55
C LYS A 371 -52.42 16.77 -2.22
N ARG A 372 -52.82 15.60 -1.72
CA ARG A 372 -51.92 14.50 -1.38
C ARG A 372 -52.20 13.29 -2.27
N LEU A 373 -51.15 12.69 -2.82
CA LEU A 373 -51.16 11.42 -3.53
C LEU A 373 -50.25 10.45 -2.77
N TYR A 374 -50.63 9.19 -2.71
CA TYR A 374 -49.86 8.16 -2.00
C TYR A 374 -49.22 7.21 -2.99
N LEU A 375 -47.94 6.89 -2.79
CA LEU A 375 -47.19 5.92 -3.58
C LEU A 375 -46.65 4.81 -2.66
N GLU A 376 -46.97 3.58 -3.04
CA GLU A 376 -46.53 2.35 -2.38
C GLU A 376 -45.61 1.55 -3.30
N HIS A 377 -44.51 1.03 -2.76
CA HIS A 377 -43.60 0.16 -3.48
C HIS A 377 -43.69 -1.28 -2.94
N PHE A 378 -44.20 -2.19 -3.76
CA PHE A 378 -44.36 -3.57 -3.38
C PHE A 378 -43.17 -4.42 -3.82
N GLY A 379 -42.52 -5.09 -2.86
CA GLY A 379 -41.44 -6.05 -3.10
C GLY A 379 -41.89 -7.36 -3.77
N ILE A 380 -42.72 -7.30 -4.82
CA ILE A 380 -43.32 -8.47 -5.49
C ILE A 380 -42.81 -8.60 -6.93
N ASN A 381 -42.71 -9.85 -7.40
CA ASN A 381 -42.33 -10.17 -8.76
C ASN A 381 -43.53 -10.07 -9.74
N GLU A 382 -43.31 -10.45 -11.01
CA GLU A 382 -44.31 -10.38 -12.09
C GLU A 382 -45.58 -11.21 -11.83
N HIS A 383 -45.49 -12.21 -10.95
CA HIS A 383 -46.62 -13.06 -10.54
C HIS A 383 -47.30 -12.57 -9.25
N GLY A 384 -46.89 -11.41 -8.72
CA GLY A 384 -47.41 -10.86 -7.47
C GLY A 384 -46.89 -11.54 -6.21
N MET A 385 -45.82 -12.34 -6.34
CA MET A 385 -45.25 -13.12 -5.24
C MET A 385 -44.06 -12.40 -4.60
N VAL A 386 -43.92 -12.50 -3.28
CA VAL A 386 -42.74 -12.00 -2.54
C VAL A 386 -41.54 -12.93 -2.74
N PRO A 387 -40.29 -12.45 -2.62
CA PRO A 387 -39.11 -13.29 -2.67
C PRO A 387 -39.09 -14.39 -1.60
N TYR A 388 -38.51 -15.55 -1.90
CA TYR A 388 -38.46 -16.70 -0.98
C TYR A 388 -37.83 -16.38 0.38
N TRP A 389 -36.79 -15.54 0.40
CA TRP A 389 -36.13 -15.12 1.64
C TRP A 389 -37.07 -14.37 2.61
N PHE A 390 -38.11 -13.70 2.10
CA PHE A 390 -39.06 -12.95 2.91
C PHE A 390 -39.86 -13.86 3.87
N ALA A 391 -40.13 -15.09 3.45
CA ALA A 391 -40.76 -16.10 4.30
C ALA A 391 -39.79 -16.66 5.35
N LYS A 392 -38.52 -16.88 4.96
CA LYS A 392 -37.44 -17.35 5.84
C LYS A 392 -37.19 -16.38 7.00
N ASP A 393 -37.15 -15.07 6.73
CA ASP A 393 -36.93 -14.02 7.75
C ASP A 393 -38.07 -13.92 8.78
N LYS A 394 -39.30 -14.21 8.35
CA LYS A 394 -40.48 -14.20 9.22
C LYS A 394 -40.72 -15.52 9.95
N GLY A 395 -39.98 -16.57 9.61
CA GLY A 395 -40.16 -17.91 10.19
C GLY A 395 -41.51 -18.56 9.85
N ILE A 396 -42.11 -18.18 8.72
CA ILE A 396 -43.41 -18.69 8.25
C ILE A 396 -43.26 -19.40 6.91
N SER A 397 -44.26 -20.19 6.51
CA SER A 397 -44.24 -20.83 5.20
C SER A 397 -44.29 -19.80 4.06
N TYR A 398 -43.76 -20.17 2.89
CA TYR A 398 -43.78 -19.29 1.71
C TYR A 398 -45.21 -18.93 1.29
N GLU A 399 -46.15 -19.86 1.46
CA GLU A 399 -47.58 -19.67 1.18
C GLU A 399 -48.21 -18.67 2.16
N GLU A 400 -47.92 -18.80 3.46
CA GLU A 400 -48.37 -17.83 4.49
C GLU A 400 -47.78 -16.44 4.27
N ALA A 401 -46.50 -16.34 3.91
CA ALA A 401 -45.85 -15.06 3.64
C ALA A 401 -46.48 -14.31 2.47
N ASN A 402 -46.81 -15.01 1.39
CA ASN A 402 -47.51 -14.44 0.24
C ASN A 402 -48.95 -14.04 0.59
N LYS A 403 -49.64 -14.86 1.40
CA LYS A 403 -50.99 -14.56 1.87
C LYS A 403 -51.02 -13.31 2.75
N GLU A 404 -50.19 -13.23 3.80
CA GLU A 404 -50.11 -12.05 4.67
C GLU A 404 -49.76 -10.78 3.91
N TYR A 405 -48.79 -10.87 2.99
CA TYR A 405 -48.36 -9.73 2.21
C TYR A 405 -49.45 -9.26 1.24
N GLY A 406 -50.13 -10.21 0.57
CA GLY A 406 -51.28 -9.93 -0.30
C GLY A 406 -52.48 -9.35 0.43
N ASP A 407 -52.78 -9.86 1.64
CA ASP A 407 -53.82 -9.33 2.52
C ASP A 407 -53.50 -7.87 2.92
N GLY A 408 -52.23 -7.57 3.22
CA GLY A 408 -51.75 -6.22 3.48
C GLY A 408 -51.94 -5.26 2.30
N ILE A 409 -51.60 -5.68 1.08
CA ILE A 409 -51.85 -4.88 -0.14
C ILE A 409 -53.34 -4.59 -0.30
N THR A 410 -54.18 -5.61 -0.13
CA THR A 410 -55.64 -5.51 -0.28
C THR A 410 -56.23 -4.54 0.73
N TRP A 411 -55.78 -4.63 2.00
CA TRP A 411 -56.17 -3.71 3.05
C TRP A 411 -55.81 -2.26 2.72
N LYS A 412 -54.58 -1.99 2.26
CA LYS A 412 -54.15 -0.64 1.85
C LYS A 412 -55.07 -0.08 0.76
N LYS A 413 -55.38 -0.86 -0.28
CA LYS A 413 -56.32 -0.46 -1.35
C LYS A 413 -57.71 -0.13 -0.79
N ALA A 414 -58.26 -0.99 0.06
CA ALA A 414 -59.57 -0.79 0.68
C ALA A 414 -59.61 0.49 1.56
N VAL A 415 -58.52 0.82 2.26
CA VAL A 415 -58.38 2.06 3.03
C VAL A 415 -58.51 3.28 2.10
N HIS A 416 -57.81 3.29 0.97
CA HIS A 416 -57.89 4.40 0.01
C HIS A 416 -59.29 4.52 -0.61
N ASP A 417 -59.94 3.40 -0.96
CA ASP A 417 -61.30 3.38 -1.50
C ASP A 417 -62.36 3.90 -0.50
N LYS A 418 -62.18 3.57 0.79
CA LYS A 418 -63.06 4.00 1.89
C LYS A 418 -63.01 5.50 2.09
N PHE A 419 -61.81 6.09 2.11
CA PHE A 419 -61.60 7.52 2.36
C PHE A 419 -61.55 8.36 1.08
N LYS A 420 -61.74 7.74 -0.09
CA LYS A 420 -61.73 8.40 -1.42
C LYS A 420 -60.43 9.17 -1.69
N THR A 421 -59.32 8.65 -1.20
CA THR A 421 -57.98 9.18 -1.49
C THR A 421 -57.35 8.37 -2.65
N LYS A 422 -56.34 8.93 -3.32
CA LYS A 422 -55.72 8.31 -4.50
C LYS A 422 -54.38 7.68 -4.14
N MET A 423 -54.20 6.41 -4.52
CA MET A 423 -52.94 5.68 -4.37
C MET A 423 -52.46 5.18 -5.73
N ILE A 424 -51.18 5.35 -5.99
CA ILE A 424 -50.45 4.69 -7.07
C ILE A 424 -49.47 3.68 -6.47
N SER A 425 -49.04 2.69 -7.25
CA SER A 425 -48.11 1.67 -6.75
C SER A 425 -47.08 1.27 -7.81
N THR A 426 -45.88 0.96 -7.36
CA THR A 426 -44.83 0.29 -8.15
C THR A 426 -44.51 -1.06 -7.52
N SER A 427 -43.83 -1.93 -8.28
CA SER A 427 -43.41 -3.26 -7.84
C SER A 427 -41.95 -3.53 -8.18
N SER A 428 -41.32 -4.52 -7.54
CA SER A 428 -39.99 -4.97 -7.94
C SER A 428 -39.95 -5.49 -9.38
N ALA A 429 -41.06 -6.00 -9.91
CA ALA A 429 -41.19 -6.35 -11.31
C ALA A 429 -41.04 -5.13 -12.23
N ASP A 430 -41.57 -3.97 -11.86
CA ASP A 430 -41.47 -2.76 -12.69
C ASP A 430 -40.01 -2.35 -12.96
N PHE A 431 -39.10 -2.57 -12.02
CA PHE A 431 -37.66 -2.32 -12.20
C PHE A 431 -36.98 -3.24 -13.23
N HIS A 432 -37.61 -4.35 -13.60
CA HIS A 432 -37.09 -5.25 -14.63
C HIS A 432 -37.55 -4.86 -16.04
N TYR A 433 -38.72 -4.24 -16.16
CA TYR A 433 -39.34 -3.94 -17.47
C TYR A 433 -39.29 -2.46 -17.84
N TYR A 434 -39.08 -1.57 -16.88
CA TYR A 434 -39.12 -0.12 -17.09
C TYR A 434 -37.97 0.57 -16.37
N GLU A 435 -37.49 1.65 -16.96
CA GLU A 435 -36.81 2.69 -16.20
C GLU A 435 -37.79 3.29 -15.19
N ILE A 436 -37.45 3.19 -13.90
CA ILE A 436 -38.38 3.53 -12.81
C ILE A 436 -38.87 4.99 -12.91
N ARG A 437 -38.02 5.89 -13.42
CA ARG A 437 -38.36 7.30 -13.64
C ARG A 437 -39.51 7.44 -14.65
N ASP A 438 -39.46 6.74 -15.77
CA ASP A 438 -40.47 6.82 -16.83
C ASP A 438 -41.80 6.24 -16.36
N LYS A 439 -41.73 5.11 -15.64
CA LYS A 439 -42.90 4.49 -15.02
C LYS A 439 -43.57 5.43 -14.03
N LEU A 440 -42.80 6.05 -13.14
CA LEU A 440 -43.31 7.02 -12.17
C LEU A 440 -43.89 8.25 -12.87
N GLN A 441 -43.24 8.76 -13.91
CA GLN A 441 -43.75 9.89 -14.67
C GLN A 441 -45.12 9.59 -15.28
N MET A 442 -45.29 8.42 -15.90
CA MET A 442 -46.57 7.97 -16.44
C MET A 442 -47.65 7.90 -15.35
N LEU A 443 -47.36 7.24 -14.22
CA LEU A 443 -48.29 7.11 -13.09
C LEU A 443 -48.67 8.47 -12.48
N LEU A 444 -47.74 9.41 -12.40
CA LEU A 444 -47.97 10.76 -11.86
C LEU A 444 -48.81 11.61 -12.81
N ASN A 445 -48.55 11.52 -14.12
CA ASN A 445 -49.33 12.21 -15.13
C ASN A 445 -50.79 11.70 -15.15
N ASP A 446 -50.99 10.38 -15.13
CA ASP A 446 -52.32 9.76 -14.98
C ASP A 446 -52.98 10.12 -13.65
N ALA A 447 -52.16 10.33 -12.61
CA ALA A 447 -52.64 10.80 -11.33
C ALA A 447 -53.13 12.26 -11.36
N GLY A 448 -52.70 13.03 -12.37
CA GLY A 448 -52.94 14.47 -12.51
C GLY A 448 -52.02 15.32 -11.64
N VAL A 449 -50.83 14.80 -11.32
CA VAL A 449 -49.77 15.48 -10.57
C VAL A 449 -48.85 16.22 -11.56
N PRO A 450 -48.64 17.54 -11.41
CA PRO A 450 -47.71 18.26 -12.27
C PRO A 450 -46.27 17.78 -12.02
N THR A 451 -45.60 17.35 -13.09
CA THR A 451 -44.18 16.97 -13.07
C THR A 451 -43.34 18.11 -13.64
N CYS A 452 -42.19 18.38 -13.03
CA CYS A 452 -41.20 19.32 -13.53
C CYS A 452 -39.85 18.59 -13.58
N ILE A 453 -39.54 18.05 -14.77
CA ILE A 453 -38.27 17.34 -14.99
C ILE A 453 -37.12 18.30 -14.69
N LYS A 454 -36.31 17.94 -13.70
CA LYS A 454 -35.06 18.64 -13.41
C LYS A 454 -34.07 18.41 -14.54
N THR A 455 -33.32 19.46 -14.87
CA THR A 455 -32.18 19.35 -15.77
C THR A 455 -31.04 18.59 -15.08
N GLU A 456 -30.08 18.08 -15.86
CA GLU A 456 -28.88 17.45 -15.31
C GLU A 456 -28.08 18.42 -14.42
N ASP A 457 -27.99 19.70 -14.80
CA ASP A 457 -27.35 20.74 -13.98
C ASP A 457 -28.00 20.90 -12.60
N GLU A 458 -29.33 20.86 -12.56
CA GLU A 458 -30.10 20.92 -11.31
C GLU A 458 -29.88 19.67 -10.46
N LEU A 459 -29.85 18.49 -11.07
CA LEU A 459 -29.60 17.22 -10.38
C LEU A 459 -28.18 17.14 -9.84
N TYR A 460 -27.19 17.50 -10.65
CA TYR A 460 -25.80 17.56 -10.26
C TYR A 460 -25.62 18.49 -9.04
N SER A 461 -26.14 19.71 -9.12
CA SER A 461 -26.05 20.71 -8.05
C SER A 461 -26.68 20.24 -6.73
N LEU A 462 -27.69 19.37 -6.79
CA LEU A 462 -28.33 18.78 -5.62
C LEU A 462 -27.51 17.62 -5.02
N ILE A 463 -26.86 16.81 -5.85
CA ILE A 463 -26.08 15.63 -5.44
C ILE A 463 -24.69 16.03 -4.92
N LEU A 464 -24.02 16.91 -5.66
CA LEU A 464 -22.70 17.46 -5.38
C LEU A 464 -22.78 18.98 -5.41
N PRO A 465 -23.25 19.61 -4.30
CA PRO A 465 -23.17 21.06 -4.19
C PRO A 465 -21.72 21.52 -4.33
N LYS A 466 -21.53 22.61 -5.07
CA LYS A 466 -20.21 23.22 -5.28
C LYS A 466 -19.53 23.52 -3.94
N ASP A 467 -18.24 23.25 -3.87
CA ASP A 467 -17.35 23.37 -2.72
C ASP A 467 -17.69 22.46 -1.53
N SER A 468 -18.62 21.52 -1.70
CA SER A 468 -18.97 20.56 -0.65
C SER A 468 -17.81 19.62 -0.34
N LYS A 469 -17.76 19.10 0.90
CA LYS A 469 -16.78 18.08 1.30
C LYS A 469 -16.85 16.84 0.40
N LYS A 470 -18.06 16.48 -0.05
CA LYS A 470 -18.32 15.31 -0.90
C LYS A 470 -17.69 15.49 -2.29
N GLU A 471 -17.85 16.68 -2.88
CA GLU A 471 -17.19 17.02 -4.16
C GLU A 471 -15.67 16.97 -4.03
N LYS A 472 -15.11 17.59 -2.98
CA LYS A 472 -13.66 17.60 -2.74
C LYS A 472 -13.09 16.19 -2.56
N SER A 473 -13.79 15.32 -1.82
CA SER A 473 -13.40 13.91 -1.67
C SER A 473 -13.46 13.16 -2.99
N PHE A 474 -14.48 13.39 -3.81
CA PHE A 474 -14.63 12.77 -5.12
C PHE A 474 -13.54 13.21 -6.11
N ILE A 475 -13.26 14.52 -6.20
CA ILE A 475 -12.15 15.04 -7.01
C ILE A 475 -10.82 14.42 -6.52
N ARG A 476 -10.62 14.33 -5.20
CA ARG A 476 -9.39 13.74 -4.65
C ARG A 476 -9.23 12.27 -5.04
N LEU A 477 -10.32 11.50 -5.15
CA LEU A 477 -10.29 10.15 -5.66
C LEU A 477 -9.79 10.11 -7.11
N ILE A 478 -10.28 11.01 -7.97
CA ILE A 478 -9.83 11.14 -9.36
C ILE A 478 -8.33 11.46 -9.43
N VAL A 479 -7.87 12.47 -8.66
CA VAL A 479 -6.44 12.85 -8.61
C VAL A 479 -5.58 11.67 -8.17
N THR A 480 -6.01 10.96 -7.12
CA THR A 480 -5.28 9.81 -6.58
C THR A 480 -5.19 8.70 -7.62
N PHE A 481 -6.29 8.37 -8.31
CA PHE A 481 -6.30 7.39 -9.39
C PHE A 481 -5.35 7.80 -10.53
N SER A 482 -5.41 9.05 -11.00
CA SER A 482 -4.56 9.54 -12.09
C SER A 482 -3.07 9.51 -11.72
N SER A 483 -2.71 9.88 -10.49
CA SER A 483 -1.33 9.81 -10.02
C SER A 483 -0.83 8.36 -9.95
N LEU A 484 -1.64 7.46 -9.40
CA LEU A 484 -1.30 6.05 -9.23
C LEU A 484 -1.20 5.32 -10.58
N LEU A 485 -2.10 5.65 -11.52
CA LEU A 485 -2.06 5.14 -12.90
C LEU A 485 -0.67 5.43 -13.52
N LYS A 486 -0.22 6.68 -13.49
CA LYS A 486 1.11 7.06 -14.00
C LYS A 486 2.24 6.33 -13.27
N SER A 487 2.26 6.34 -11.93
CA SER A 487 3.35 5.71 -11.15
C SER A 487 3.40 4.18 -11.29
N SER A 488 2.27 3.55 -11.61
CA SER A 488 2.19 2.12 -11.91
C SER A 488 2.67 1.75 -13.32
N CYS A 489 2.94 2.76 -14.17
CA CYS A 489 3.30 2.62 -15.58
C CYS A 489 2.26 1.83 -16.41
N LYS A 490 1.00 1.82 -15.99
CA LYS A 490 -0.11 1.17 -16.71
C LYS A 490 -0.90 2.18 -17.53
N THR A 491 -1.47 1.72 -18.64
CA THR A 491 -2.44 2.49 -19.42
C THR A 491 -3.86 2.23 -18.93
N ILE A 492 -4.80 3.10 -19.29
CA ILE A 492 -6.23 2.90 -19.00
C ILE A 492 -6.75 1.60 -19.62
N ASN A 493 -6.25 1.24 -20.80
CA ASN A 493 -6.62 -0.01 -21.47
C ASN A 493 -6.14 -1.25 -20.69
N ASP A 494 -4.92 -1.21 -20.14
CA ASP A 494 -4.42 -2.29 -19.29
C ASP A 494 -5.33 -2.48 -18.08
N ILE A 495 -5.71 -1.38 -17.43
CA ILE A 495 -6.62 -1.40 -16.29
C ILE A 495 -8.00 -1.94 -16.66
N LEU A 496 -8.61 -1.45 -17.74
CA LEU A 496 -9.93 -1.90 -18.19
C LEU A 496 -9.97 -3.38 -18.60
N SER A 497 -8.83 -3.92 -19.07
CA SER A 497 -8.71 -5.35 -19.38
C SER A 497 -8.77 -6.23 -18.12
N THR A 498 -8.24 -5.71 -16.99
CA THR A 498 -8.20 -6.40 -15.70
C THR A 498 -9.41 -6.14 -14.80
N ALA A 499 -10.14 -5.04 -15.03
CA ALA A 499 -11.33 -4.72 -14.27
C ALA A 499 -12.43 -5.75 -14.57
N VAL A 500 -12.82 -6.56 -13.58
CA VAL A 500 -13.88 -7.56 -13.72
C VAL A 500 -15.24 -6.95 -13.36
N ASP A 501 -15.26 -5.97 -12.46
CA ASP A 501 -16.48 -5.36 -11.95
C ASP A 501 -17.00 -4.23 -12.86
N GLU A 502 -18.32 -4.22 -13.08
CA GLU A 502 -19.02 -3.26 -13.94
C GLU A 502 -18.87 -1.82 -13.43
N ARG A 503 -18.88 -1.64 -12.10
CA ARG A 503 -18.69 -0.35 -11.43
C ARG A 503 -17.35 0.29 -11.79
N SER A 504 -16.23 -0.41 -11.58
CA SER A 504 -14.91 0.15 -11.85
C SER A 504 -14.74 0.43 -13.34
N ARG A 505 -15.25 -0.44 -14.22
CA ARG A 505 -15.26 -0.17 -15.67
C ARG A 505 -16.00 1.11 -16.01
N PHE A 506 -17.19 1.30 -15.43
CA PHE A 506 -17.99 2.51 -15.61
C PHE A 506 -17.21 3.75 -15.15
N ILE A 507 -16.76 3.78 -13.90
CA ILE A 507 -16.05 4.92 -13.29
C ILE A 507 -14.80 5.26 -14.10
N ILE A 508 -13.98 4.26 -14.40
CA ILE A 508 -12.72 4.46 -15.09
C ILE A 508 -12.96 5.02 -16.49
N LYS A 509 -13.87 4.42 -17.26
CA LYS A 509 -14.11 4.80 -18.66
C LYS A 509 -14.89 6.10 -18.82
N ARG A 510 -15.90 6.33 -17.97
CA ARG A 510 -16.85 7.45 -18.14
C ARG A 510 -16.46 8.69 -17.34
N ILE A 511 -15.67 8.53 -16.28
CA ILE A 511 -15.31 9.63 -15.37
C ILE A 511 -13.80 9.86 -15.33
N PHE A 512 -12.99 8.85 -14.98
CA PHE A 512 -11.56 9.08 -14.75
C PHE A 512 -10.78 9.28 -16.05
N GLN A 513 -11.10 8.53 -17.09
CA GLN A 513 -10.45 8.61 -18.39
C GLN A 513 -10.56 10.02 -19.01
N PRO A 514 -11.76 10.62 -19.16
CA PRO A 514 -11.88 11.98 -19.69
C PRO A 514 -11.07 13.03 -18.91
N VAL A 515 -11.08 12.94 -17.57
CA VAL A 515 -10.32 13.87 -16.72
C VAL A 515 -8.80 13.68 -16.91
N TYR A 516 -8.34 12.42 -16.96
CA TYR A 516 -6.93 12.10 -17.14
C TYR A 516 -6.40 12.50 -18.52
N GLU A 517 -7.14 12.23 -19.59
CA GLU A 517 -6.79 12.64 -20.95
C GLU A 517 -6.71 14.17 -21.04
N LYS A 518 -7.69 14.88 -20.48
CA LYS A 518 -7.67 16.34 -20.46
C LYS A 518 -6.51 16.89 -19.62
N TYR A 519 -6.14 16.22 -18.53
CA TYR A 519 -4.98 16.58 -17.72
C TYR A 519 -3.67 16.49 -18.51
N ILE A 520 -3.47 15.43 -19.29
CA ILE A 520 -2.30 15.30 -20.16
C ILE A 520 -2.29 16.41 -21.22
N GLU A 521 -3.44 16.72 -21.83
CA GLU A 521 -3.55 17.81 -22.80
C GLU A 521 -3.18 19.16 -22.20
N VAL A 522 -3.72 19.49 -21.02
CA VAL A 522 -3.45 20.76 -20.33
C VAL A 522 -1.97 20.92 -20.00
N LEU A 523 -1.31 19.86 -19.51
CA LEU A 523 0.14 19.88 -19.28
C LEU A 523 0.91 20.17 -20.57
N LYS A 524 0.54 19.49 -21.66
CA LYS A 524 1.16 19.67 -22.99
C LYS A 524 0.96 21.10 -23.53
N GLU A 525 -0.24 21.66 -23.42
CA GLU A 525 -0.56 23.03 -23.84
C GLU A 525 0.25 24.07 -23.04
N GLN A 526 0.40 23.86 -21.73
CA GLN A 526 1.17 24.73 -20.85
C GLN A 526 2.69 24.53 -20.97
N LYS A 527 3.14 23.54 -21.76
CA LYS A 527 4.54 23.10 -21.84
C LYS A 527 5.12 22.78 -20.46
N GLN A 528 4.29 22.21 -19.60
CA GLN A 528 4.65 21.73 -18.28
C GLN A 528 4.57 20.21 -18.23
N ILE A 529 5.26 19.62 -17.27
CA ILE A 529 5.16 18.20 -16.95
C ILE A 529 4.89 18.05 -15.45
N ASP A 530 4.37 16.91 -15.01
CA ASP A 530 4.35 16.60 -13.59
C ASP A 530 5.60 15.84 -13.14
N PHE A 531 5.70 15.58 -11.83
CA PHE A 531 6.86 14.90 -11.27
C PHE A 531 7.02 13.47 -11.80
N THR A 532 5.93 12.76 -12.06
CA THR A 532 5.98 11.39 -12.60
C THR A 532 6.40 11.40 -14.06
N ASP A 533 5.90 12.36 -14.86
CA ASP A 533 6.33 12.58 -16.23
C ASP A 533 7.84 12.84 -16.33
N ALA A 534 8.42 13.57 -15.37
CA ALA A 534 9.86 13.79 -15.31
C ALA A 534 10.64 12.47 -15.11
N ILE A 535 10.16 11.56 -14.26
CA ILE A 535 10.76 10.23 -14.06
C ILE A 535 10.68 9.40 -15.36
N LEU A 536 9.51 9.36 -16.00
CA LEU A 536 9.31 8.60 -17.22
C LEU A 536 10.19 9.11 -18.37
N TRP A 537 10.23 10.43 -18.57
CA TRP A 537 11.07 11.03 -19.60
C TRP A 537 12.57 10.80 -19.33
N ALA A 538 13.03 10.99 -18.08
CA ALA A 538 14.41 10.68 -17.73
C ALA A 538 14.75 9.19 -17.95
N THR A 539 13.80 8.29 -17.71
CA THR A 539 13.96 6.84 -17.99
C THR A 539 14.19 6.58 -19.47
N GLU A 540 13.39 7.19 -20.35
CA GLU A 540 13.56 7.08 -21.81
C GLU A 540 14.92 7.62 -22.28
N ILE A 541 15.37 8.75 -21.73
CA ILE A 541 16.70 9.31 -22.01
C ILE A 541 17.80 8.34 -21.60
N CYS A 542 17.70 7.73 -20.41
CA CYS A 542 18.69 6.76 -19.93
C CYS A 542 18.80 5.54 -20.85
N GLN A 543 17.67 5.07 -21.39
CA GLN A 543 17.63 3.92 -22.29
C GLN A 543 18.23 4.22 -23.67
N THR A 544 18.10 5.46 -24.16
CA THR A 544 18.49 5.85 -25.52
C THR A 544 19.90 6.44 -25.60
N ALA A 545 20.22 7.43 -24.77
CA ALA A 545 21.44 8.22 -24.90
C ALA A 545 22.62 7.73 -24.03
N LYS A 546 22.35 6.90 -23.01
CA LYS A 546 23.31 6.45 -21.97
C LYS A 546 24.39 7.47 -21.55
N PRO A 547 24.05 8.73 -21.22
CA PRO A 547 25.06 9.77 -21.00
C PRO A 547 25.72 9.73 -19.60
N TRP A 548 25.52 8.65 -18.85
CA TRP A 548 26.01 8.46 -17.49
C TRP A 548 26.62 7.07 -17.34
N SER A 549 27.61 6.99 -16.48
CA SER A 549 28.26 5.74 -16.15
C SER A 549 28.61 5.78 -14.67
N TYR A 550 27.85 5.00 -13.90
CA TYR A 550 28.03 4.81 -12.46
C TYR A 550 28.58 3.40 -12.22
N ASP A 551 29.51 3.27 -11.29
CA ASP A 551 29.96 1.96 -10.79
C ASP A 551 29.02 1.48 -9.67
N TYR A 552 28.49 2.42 -8.88
CA TYR A 552 27.61 2.13 -7.76
C TYR A 552 26.38 3.03 -7.76
N ILE A 553 25.22 2.43 -7.52
CA ILE A 553 23.98 3.16 -7.20
C ILE A 553 23.54 2.74 -5.79
N ILE A 554 23.46 3.72 -4.90
CA ILE A 554 23.07 3.55 -3.51
C ILE A 554 21.70 4.19 -3.31
N VAL A 555 20.74 3.42 -2.79
CA VAL A 555 19.36 3.89 -2.59
C VAL A 555 18.95 3.75 -1.13
N ASP A 556 18.61 4.87 -0.52
CA ASP A 556 18.03 4.98 0.82
C ASP A 556 16.50 4.89 0.79
N GLU A 557 15.92 4.39 1.88
CA GLU A 557 14.49 4.14 2.06
C GLU A 557 13.86 3.36 0.87
N PHE A 558 14.54 2.31 0.40
CA PHE A 558 14.12 1.51 -0.76
C PHE A 558 12.73 0.88 -0.61
N GLN A 559 12.25 0.71 0.62
CA GLN A 559 10.90 0.19 0.86
C GLN A 559 9.79 1.15 0.34
N ASP A 560 10.11 2.41 0.08
CA ASP A 560 9.11 3.41 -0.32
C ASP A 560 9.09 3.67 -1.85
N ILE A 561 9.75 2.84 -2.67
CA ILE A 561 9.79 3.05 -4.13
C ILE A 561 8.49 2.62 -4.83
N SER A 562 8.19 3.33 -5.91
CA SER A 562 7.12 3.02 -6.88
C SER A 562 7.68 2.37 -8.16
N VAL A 563 6.79 1.83 -9.00
CA VAL A 563 7.16 1.05 -10.20
C VAL A 563 7.89 1.89 -11.25
N ASP A 564 7.45 3.13 -11.50
CA ASP A 564 8.14 4.11 -12.35
C ASP A 564 9.59 4.37 -11.89
N ARG A 565 9.81 4.54 -10.58
CA ARG A 565 11.15 4.74 -10.02
C ARG A 565 12.01 3.49 -10.10
N TYR A 566 11.42 2.31 -9.99
CA TYR A 566 12.10 1.04 -10.26
C TYR A 566 12.58 0.99 -11.72
N HIS A 567 11.72 1.30 -12.69
CA HIS A 567 12.11 1.33 -14.10
C HIS A 567 13.22 2.35 -14.37
N PHE A 568 13.13 3.52 -13.75
CA PHE A 568 14.17 4.53 -13.84
C PHE A 568 15.51 4.04 -13.27
N LEU A 569 15.50 3.41 -12.10
CA LEU A 569 16.69 2.82 -11.48
C LEU A 569 17.31 1.74 -12.36
N LYS A 570 16.49 0.87 -12.98
CA LYS A 570 16.95 -0.14 -13.93
C LYS A 570 17.61 0.49 -15.16
N ALA A 571 17.03 1.58 -15.67
CA ALA A 571 17.60 2.31 -16.80
C ALA A 571 18.93 2.99 -16.45
N LEU A 572 19.06 3.56 -15.25
CA LEU A 572 20.32 4.15 -14.75
C LEU A 572 21.43 3.12 -14.57
N ARG A 573 21.06 1.88 -14.24
CA ARG A 573 22.00 0.77 -14.04
C ARG A 573 22.57 0.20 -15.33
N ASN A 574 21.91 0.42 -16.47
CA ASN A 574 22.29 -0.17 -17.76
C ASN A 574 23.69 0.30 -18.21
N GLY A 575 24.69 -0.58 -18.07
CA GLY A 575 26.08 -0.42 -18.49
C GLY A 575 26.72 -1.79 -18.77
N ASN A 576 27.98 -1.82 -19.22
CA ASN A 576 28.76 -3.06 -19.30
C ASN A 576 30.15 -2.85 -18.66
N PRO A 577 30.39 -3.33 -17.42
CA PRO A 577 29.43 -4.01 -16.55
C PRO A 577 28.30 -3.08 -16.05
N PRO A 578 27.16 -3.62 -15.59
CA PRO A 578 26.11 -2.82 -14.96
C PRO A 578 26.58 -2.26 -13.61
N ALA A 579 26.03 -1.10 -13.21
CA ALA A 579 26.34 -0.54 -11.89
C ALA A 579 25.89 -1.51 -10.77
N LYS A 580 26.70 -1.65 -9.72
CA LYS A 580 26.35 -2.42 -8.52
C LYS A 580 25.29 -1.66 -7.71
N LEU A 581 24.28 -2.36 -7.24
CA LEU A 581 23.15 -1.78 -6.53
C LEU A 581 23.23 -2.07 -5.03
N TYR A 582 23.19 -1.02 -4.20
CA TYR A 582 23.17 -1.12 -2.74
C TYR A 582 21.94 -0.40 -2.19
N CYS A 583 20.90 -1.15 -1.88
CA CYS A 583 19.62 -0.63 -1.41
C CYS A 583 19.48 -0.83 0.10
N VAL A 584 19.10 0.20 0.83
CA VAL A 584 18.85 0.13 2.28
C VAL A 584 17.39 0.47 2.55
N GLY A 585 16.72 -0.32 3.39
CA GLY A 585 15.34 -0.02 3.78
C GLY A 585 14.81 -0.85 4.94
N ASP A 586 13.57 -0.55 5.34
CA ASP A 586 12.86 -1.20 6.44
C ASP A 586 11.39 -1.41 6.05
N ASP A 587 11.04 -2.64 5.62
CA ASP A 587 9.66 -3.02 5.28
C ASP A 587 8.66 -2.78 6.42
N TRP A 588 9.10 -2.79 7.69
CA TRP A 588 8.22 -2.50 8.84
C TRP A 588 7.81 -1.02 8.89
N GLN A 589 8.47 -0.15 8.12
CA GLN A 589 8.19 1.29 8.03
C GLN A 589 7.61 1.73 6.68
N SER A 590 7.25 0.82 5.77
CA SER A 590 6.62 1.21 4.50
C SER A 590 5.18 1.70 4.71
N ILE A 591 4.97 3.01 4.53
CA ILE A 591 3.70 3.70 4.84
C ILE A 591 3.29 4.70 3.75
N TYR A 592 3.84 4.59 2.55
CA TYR A 592 3.63 5.52 1.44
C TYR A 592 2.89 4.89 0.25
N ARG A 593 2.06 3.86 0.50
CA ARG A 593 1.31 3.16 -0.54
C ARG A 593 0.37 4.10 -1.31
N PHE A 594 -0.26 5.05 -0.60
CA PHE A 594 -1.11 6.09 -1.22
C PHE A 594 -0.38 6.96 -2.26
N SER A 595 0.96 6.95 -2.26
CA SER A 595 1.80 7.64 -3.25
C SER A 595 2.36 6.73 -4.35
N GLY A 596 1.89 5.47 -4.40
CA GLY A 596 2.31 4.47 -5.41
C GLY A 596 3.46 3.56 -4.97
N SER A 597 3.88 3.62 -3.70
CA SER A 597 4.91 2.70 -3.17
C SER A 597 4.43 1.26 -3.26
N ASP A 598 5.31 0.36 -3.73
CA ASP A 598 5.01 -1.06 -3.90
C ASP A 598 5.92 -1.94 -3.04
N MET A 599 5.33 -2.61 -2.05
CA MET A 599 6.05 -3.53 -1.18
C MET A 599 6.59 -4.77 -1.87
N ALA A 600 6.05 -5.16 -3.01
CA ALA A 600 6.59 -6.29 -3.77
C ALA A 600 8.03 -6.01 -4.22
N LEU A 601 8.37 -4.76 -4.56
CA LEU A 601 9.72 -4.36 -4.99
C LEU A 601 10.78 -4.58 -3.88
N PHE A 602 10.37 -4.47 -2.61
CA PHE A 602 11.24 -4.72 -1.46
C PHE A 602 11.25 -6.20 -1.06
N ASN A 603 10.07 -6.81 -0.87
CA ASN A 603 9.94 -8.16 -0.34
C ASN A 603 10.35 -9.24 -1.35
N GLN A 604 10.22 -8.95 -2.64
CA GLN A 604 10.56 -9.85 -3.75
C GLN A 604 11.73 -9.30 -4.57
N PHE A 605 12.64 -8.56 -3.94
CA PHE A 605 13.73 -7.83 -4.59
C PHE A 605 14.48 -8.65 -5.66
N ALA A 606 14.79 -9.91 -5.36
CA ALA A 606 15.51 -10.81 -6.28
C ALA A 606 14.73 -11.10 -7.58
N ASN A 607 13.39 -11.07 -7.56
CA ASN A 607 12.57 -11.24 -8.76
C ASN A 607 12.70 -10.03 -9.72
N TYR A 608 13.03 -8.85 -9.19
CA TYR A 608 13.13 -7.62 -9.97
C TYR A 608 14.56 -7.32 -10.43
N PHE A 609 15.57 -7.62 -9.60
CA PHE A 609 16.97 -7.27 -9.87
C PHE A 609 17.91 -8.48 -10.11
N GLY A 610 17.44 -9.71 -9.92
CA GLY A 610 18.26 -10.93 -10.02
C GLY A 610 18.83 -11.37 -8.67
N TYR A 611 19.84 -12.26 -8.69
CA TYR A 611 20.49 -12.73 -7.46
C TYR A 611 20.92 -11.54 -6.59
N THR A 612 20.63 -11.61 -5.29
CA THR A 612 20.79 -10.49 -4.36
C THR A 612 21.34 -10.99 -3.04
N GLU A 613 22.41 -10.35 -2.57
CA GLU A 613 22.92 -10.56 -1.22
C GLU A 613 22.07 -9.79 -0.21
N ILE A 614 21.51 -10.50 0.76
CA ILE A 614 20.64 -9.90 1.78
C ILE A 614 21.43 -9.71 3.08
N CYS A 615 21.73 -8.47 3.40
CA CYS A 615 22.33 -8.10 4.68
C CYS A 615 21.26 -7.65 5.66
N LYS A 616 21.36 -8.03 6.94
CA LYS A 616 20.48 -7.54 8.00
C LYS A 616 21.24 -6.70 9.02
N ILE A 617 20.74 -5.49 9.30
CA ILE A 617 21.20 -4.63 10.40
C ILE A 617 20.10 -4.53 11.47
N GLU A 618 20.23 -5.37 12.50
CA GLU A 618 19.19 -5.64 13.48
C GLU A 618 19.49 -5.04 14.86
N THR A 619 20.68 -4.49 15.05
CA THR A 619 21.04 -3.74 16.24
C THR A 619 20.42 -2.34 16.18
N THR A 620 19.53 -1.99 17.10
CA THR A 620 18.97 -0.63 17.21
C THR A 620 19.71 0.20 18.27
N TYR A 621 19.99 1.45 17.94
CA TYR A 621 20.67 2.43 18.78
C TYR A 621 19.71 3.46 19.38
N ARG A 622 18.40 3.33 19.11
CA ARG A 622 17.40 4.31 19.54
C ARG A 622 16.67 3.89 20.81
N PHE A 623 16.30 2.63 20.92
CA PHE A 623 15.43 2.15 21.98
C PHE A 623 15.81 0.76 22.50
N GLY A 624 15.56 0.56 23.79
CA GLY A 624 15.87 -0.61 24.58
C GLY A 624 14.69 -1.55 24.84
N GLN A 625 14.89 -2.50 25.74
CA GLN A 625 13.81 -3.37 26.23
C GLN A 625 12.92 -2.62 27.24
N PRO A 626 11.62 -2.94 27.36
CA PRO A 626 10.86 -3.96 26.62
C PRO A 626 10.32 -3.53 25.25
N LEU A 627 10.49 -2.27 24.84
CA LEU A 627 9.92 -1.78 23.58
C LEU A 627 10.41 -2.60 22.36
N VAL A 628 11.68 -3.02 22.33
CA VAL A 628 12.22 -3.88 21.27
C VAL A 628 11.40 -5.17 21.12
N SER A 629 11.22 -5.95 22.18
CA SER A 629 10.48 -7.22 22.08
C SER A 629 9.00 -6.99 21.77
N GLN A 630 8.36 -6.01 22.43
CA GLN A 630 6.93 -5.73 22.26
C GLN A 630 6.60 -5.24 20.84
N SER A 631 7.35 -4.28 20.32
CA SER A 631 7.15 -3.77 18.96
C SER A 631 7.44 -4.84 17.90
N SER A 632 8.47 -5.67 18.12
CA SER A 632 8.85 -6.75 17.20
C SER A 632 7.82 -7.88 17.16
N GLU A 633 7.22 -8.24 18.31
CA GLU A 633 6.13 -9.22 18.37
C GLU A 633 4.89 -8.69 17.62
N PHE A 634 4.49 -7.44 17.88
CA PHE A 634 3.32 -6.83 17.28
C PHE A 634 3.41 -6.76 15.74
N ILE A 635 4.55 -6.35 15.20
CA ILE A 635 4.72 -6.12 13.77
C ILE A 635 4.82 -7.47 13.02
N GLN A 636 5.61 -8.42 13.55
CA GLN A 636 5.84 -9.74 12.94
C GLN A 636 4.66 -10.72 13.03
N ARG A 637 3.55 -10.35 13.68
CA ARG A 637 2.26 -11.07 13.52
C ARG A 637 1.79 -11.06 12.06
N ASN A 638 2.18 -10.04 11.28
CA ASN A 638 2.00 -10.06 9.83
C ASN A 638 3.11 -10.87 9.15
N ASN A 639 2.78 -12.09 8.71
CA ASN A 639 3.72 -12.99 8.04
C ASN A 639 4.22 -12.49 6.67
N ALA A 640 3.59 -11.45 6.09
CA ALA A 640 4.09 -10.82 4.85
C ALA A 640 5.35 -9.97 5.08
N GLN A 641 5.67 -9.65 6.33
CA GLN A 641 6.86 -8.87 6.69
C GLN A 641 8.08 -9.76 6.83
N ILE A 642 9.24 -9.18 6.53
CA ILE A 642 10.50 -9.90 6.67
C ILE A 642 10.82 -10.03 8.15
N ARG A 643 11.10 -11.26 8.58
CA ARG A 643 11.46 -11.56 9.96
C ARG A 643 12.84 -11.02 10.30
N LYS A 644 12.93 -10.33 11.44
CA LYS A 644 14.16 -9.70 11.96
C LYS A 644 14.29 -9.96 13.45
N SER A 645 15.51 -10.19 13.89
CA SER A 645 15.87 -10.43 15.29
C SER A 645 16.45 -9.16 15.92
N ILE A 646 15.57 -8.18 16.17
CA ILE A 646 15.97 -6.86 16.65
C ILE A 646 16.52 -6.95 18.08
N ARG A 647 17.64 -6.26 18.32
CA ARG A 647 18.28 -6.17 19.63
C ARG A 647 18.76 -4.75 19.90
N PRO A 648 18.69 -4.27 21.14
CA PRO A 648 19.28 -2.97 21.47
C PRO A 648 20.81 -3.05 21.46
N PHE A 649 21.46 -1.97 21.06
CA PHE A 649 22.92 -1.84 21.12
C PHE A 649 23.43 -1.98 22.56
N ASN A 650 22.76 -1.31 23.51
CA ASN A 650 23.02 -1.46 24.93
C ASN A 650 21.92 -2.31 25.58
N PRO A 651 22.22 -3.54 26.04
CA PRO A 651 21.23 -4.39 26.71
C PRO A 651 20.63 -3.81 28.00
N LEU A 652 21.32 -2.84 28.62
CA LEU A 652 20.86 -2.15 29.83
C LEU A 652 19.94 -0.97 29.53
N GLU A 653 19.92 -0.50 28.28
CA GLU A 653 19.05 0.59 27.87
C GLU A 653 17.59 0.15 27.96
N LYS A 654 16.77 1.01 28.57
CA LYS A 654 15.35 0.73 28.78
C LYS A 654 14.52 1.80 28.09
N THR A 655 13.61 1.33 27.25
CA THR A 655 12.58 2.18 26.65
C THR A 655 11.23 1.58 26.98
N GLU A 656 10.44 2.34 27.73
CA GLU A 656 9.15 1.87 28.22
C GLU A 656 8.04 2.08 27.17
N LEU A 657 7.14 1.13 27.04
CA LEU A 657 5.88 1.26 26.32
C LEU A 657 4.73 1.15 27.32
N CYS A 658 3.99 2.24 27.49
CA CYS A 658 2.88 2.32 28.45
C CYS A 658 1.56 2.59 27.73
N PHE A 659 0.51 1.89 28.15
CA PHE A 659 -0.85 2.14 27.69
C PHE A 659 -1.65 2.79 28.82
N ILE A 660 -2.19 3.99 28.57
CA ILE A 660 -2.92 4.75 29.59
C ILE A 660 -4.33 5.02 29.07
N SER A 661 -5.30 4.39 29.73
CA SER A 661 -6.70 4.68 29.48
C SER A 661 -7.07 6.05 30.05
N TYR A 662 -7.94 6.79 29.37
CA TYR A 662 -8.53 8.01 29.88
C TYR A 662 -10.06 7.93 29.83
N GLU A 663 -10.69 8.67 30.74
CA GLU A 663 -12.07 9.09 30.55
C GLU A 663 -12.09 10.37 29.73
N ARG A 664 -13.00 10.42 28.76
CA ARG A 664 -13.00 11.45 27.74
C ARG A 664 -13.03 12.90 28.23
N ASN A 665 -13.79 13.17 29.29
CA ASN A 665 -13.84 14.50 29.92
C ASN A 665 -12.55 14.87 30.67
N ARG A 666 -11.63 13.92 30.84
CA ARG A 666 -10.35 14.11 31.51
C ARG A 666 -9.17 13.98 30.55
N TYR A 667 -9.43 13.87 29.23
CA TYR A 667 -8.39 13.65 28.24
C TYR A 667 -7.28 14.72 28.31
N CYS A 668 -7.65 16.00 28.30
CA CYS A 668 -6.67 17.10 28.39
C CYS A 668 -5.96 17.13 29.76
N GLU A 669 -6.67 16.88 30.87
CA GLU A 669 -6.05 16.75 32.20
C GLU A 669 -5.00 15.64 32.23
N VAL A 670 -5.27 14.50 31.58
CA VAL A 670 -4.35 13.37 31.49
C VAL A 670 -3.12 13.77 30.69
N VAL A 671 -3.30 14.38 29.51
CA VAL A 671 -2.18 14.87 28.68
C VAL A 671 -1.33 15.88 29.46
N GLU A 672 -1.96 16.84 30.13
CA GLU A 672 -1.27 17.86 30.95
C GLU A 672 -0.46 17.22 32.07
N LYS A 673 -1.03 16.27 32.83
CA LYS A 673 -0.34 15.53 33.89
C LYS A 673 0.84 14.72 33.37
N LEU A 674 0.69 14.08 32.21
CA LEU A 674 1.77 13.33 31.58
C LEU A 674 2.91 14.26 31.18
N VAL A 675 2.60 15.40 30.54
CA VAL A 675 3.59 16.42 30.18
C VAL A 675 4.30 16.96 31.42
N ALA A 676 3.58 17.19 32.53
CA ALA A 676 4.17 17.64 33.79
C ALA A 676 5.10 16.59 34.43
N SER A 677 4.79 15.30 34.27
CA SER A 677 5.59 14.19 34.81
C SER A 677 6.91 13.95 34.06
N ILE A 678 7.03 14.47 32.84
CA ILE A 678 8.22 14.29 32.00
C ILE A 678 9.24 15.37 32.40
N PRO A 679 10.52 15.02 32.63
CA PRO A 679 11.56 15.99 32.95
C PRO A 679 11.65 17.14 31.94
N SER A 680 11.91 18.36 32.41
CA SER A 680 11.83 19.60 31.62
C SER A 680 12.79 19.66 30.43
N GLU A 681 13.95 19.02 30.55
CA GLU A 681 15.02 18.95 29.56
C GLU A 681 14.77 17.92 28.45
N LYS A 682 13.81 17.02 28.65
CA LYS A 682 13.49 15.93 27.71
C LYS A 682 12.52 16.39 26.63
N SER A 683 12.78 15.99 25.40
CA SER A 683 11.94 16.29 24.24
C SER A 683 10.66 15.44 24.21
N ILE A 684 9.56 16.02 23.73
CA ILE A 684 8.24 15.38 23.68
C ILE A 684 7.65 15.56 22.28
N PHE A 685 7.11 14.50 21.70
CA PHE A 685 6.20 14.57 20.56
C PHE A 685 4.78 14.17 20.96
N LEU A 686 3.80 14.95 20.51
CA LEU A 686 2.39 14.57 20.48
C LEU A 686 2.07 14.03 19.08
N LEU A 687 1.71 12.76 18.98
CA LEU A 687 1.45 12.12 17.69
C LEU A 687 -0.04 11.83 17.51
N GLY A 688 -0.63 12.30 16.41
CA GLY A 688 -1.98 11.92 15.96
C GLY A 688 -1.95 11.03 14.72
N ARG A 689 -2.97 10.19 14.51
CA ARG A 689 -3.16 9.49 13.23
C ARG A 689 -3.52 10.49 12.12
N TYR A 690 -4.37 11.46 12.45
CA TYR A 690 -4.82 12.55 11.58
C TYR A 690 -4.41 13.91 12.14
N SER A 691 -4.41 14.92 11.26
CA SER A 691 -4.10 16.29 11.65
C SER A 691 -5.13 16.91 12.60
N PHE A 692 -6.35 16.36 12.64
CA PHE A 692 -7.42 16.82 13.53
C PHE A 692 -7.48 16.04 14.85
N ASP A 693 -6.55 15.11 15.11
CA ASP A 693 -6.50 14.41 16.40
C ASP A 693 -6.01 15.31 17.54
N ASP A 694 -5.60 16.54 17.24
CA ASP A 694 -5.36 17.59 18.21
C ASP A 694 -6.65 18.35 18.61
N TYR A 695 -7.81 17.96 18.09
CA TYR A 695 -9.09 18.64 18.31
C TYR A 695 -9.31 19.05 19.78
N TYR A 696 -9.23 18.11 20.72
CA TYR A 696 -9.41 18.42 22.15
C TYR A 696 -8.30 19.29 22.73
N LEU A 697 -7.07 19.16 22.22
CA LEU A 697 -5.93 19.96 22.66
C LEU A 697 -6.11 21.42 22.24
N SER A 698 -6.66 21.66 21.06
CA SER A 698 -6.90 23.01 20.51
C SER A 698 -7.82 23.89 21.37
N TYR A 699 -8.76 23.28 22.12
CA TYR A 699 -9.64 24.00 23.05
C TYR A 699 -9.01 24.22 24.43
N ALA A 700 -8.08 23.35 24.83
CA ALA A 700 -7.53 23.35 26.19
C ALA A 700 -6.17 24.04 26.29
N PHE A 701 -5.40 24.10 25.20
CA PHE A 701 -4.02 24.56 25.20
C PHE A 701 -3.76 25.57 24.08
N GLN A 702 -2.81 26.47 24.32
CA GLN A 702 -2.44 27.47 23.33
C GLN A 702 -1.64 26.83 22.19
N GLY A 703 -2.19 26.83 20.97
CA GLY A 703 -1.50 26.44 19.75
C GLY A 703 -0.60 27.55 19.19
N LYS A 704 0.56 27.18 18.64
CA LYS A 704 1.49 28.08 17.96
C LYS A 704 1.99 27.43 16.67
N LYS A 705 1.87 28.14 15.55
CA LYS A 705 2.40 27.71 14.25
C LYS A 705 3.69 28.47 13.93
N GLU A 706 4.74 27.75 13.55
CA GLU A 706 6.02 28.32 13.11
C GLU A 706 6.43 27.64 11.80
N GLY A 707 6.28 28.36 10.68
CA GLY A 707 6.41 27.78 9.35
C GLY A 707 5.39 26.65 9.13
N GLU A 708 5.89 25.46 8.77
CA GLU A 708 5.07 24.25 8.61
C GLU A 708 4.88 23.43 9.89
N ARG A 709 5.56 23.81 10.98
CA ARG A 709 5.51 23.07 12.24
C ARG A 709 4.47 23.65 13.18
N PHE A 710 3.83 22.77 13.94
CA PHE A 710 2.75 23.12 14.84
C PHE A 710 3.07 22.66 16.25
N TYR A 711 2.83 23.55 17.21
CA TYR A 711 3.22 23.37 18.60
C TYR A 711 2.05 23.68 19.53
N TYR A 712 2.02 23.02 20.68
CA TYR A 712 1.17 23.36 21.81
C TYR A 712 2.02 23.83 22.99
N ILE A 713 1.52 24.81 23.73
CA ILE A 713 2.09 25.22 25.02
C ILE A 713 1.29 24.52 26.12
N ILE A 714 1.92 23.55 26.78
CA ILE A 714 1.33 22.75 27.87
C ILE A 714 2.28 22.81 29.06
N ASN A 715 1.80 23.25 30.24
CA ASN A 715 2.64 23.48 31.43
C ASN A 715 3.88 24.34 31.14
N ASN A 716 3.70 25.46 30.41
CA ASN A 716 4.78 26.36 29.97
C ASN A 716 5.86 25.70 29.10
N ARG A 717 5.61 24.50 28.56
CA ARG A 717 6.51 23.80 27.64
C ARG A 717 5.95 23.84 26.24
N LYS A 718 6.81 24.15 25.26
CA LYS A 718 6.50 24.10 23.84
C LYS A 718 6.70 22.67 23.32
N ILE A 719 5.63 22.04 22.87
CA ILE A 719 5.62 20.63 22.47
C ILE A 719 5.12 20.52 21.03
N GLU A 720 5.83 19.77 20.19
CA GLU A 720 5.48 19.62 18.78
C GLU A 720 4.34 18.60 18.61
N PHE A 721 3.32 18.97 17.82
CA PHE A 721 2.28 18.06 17.36
C PHE A 721 2.52 17.67 15.91
N LEU A 722 2.50 16.37 15.63
CA LEU A 722 2.75 15.80 14.32
C LEU A 722 1.73 14.69 14.03
N THR A 723 1.41 14.50 12.75
CA THR A 723 0.84 13.22 12.35
C THR A 723 1.91 12.14 12.36
N VAL A 724 1.55 10.88 12.58
CA VAL A 724 2.52 9.77 12.56
C VAL A 724 3.32 9.74 11.25
N HIS A 725 2.69 9.98 10.10
CA HIS A 725 3.36 10.08 8.80
C HIS A 725 4.46 11.14 8.78
N LYS A 726 4.20 12.34 9.34
CA LYS A 726 5.17 13.43 9.42
C LYS A 726 6.28 13.17 10.45
N SER A 727 6.05 12.26 11.39
CA SER A 727 7.05 11.86 12.39
C SER A 727 8.09 10.86 11.85
N LYS A 728 7.86 10.26 10.67
CA LYS A 728 8.80 9.31 10.07
C LYS A 728 10.17 9.98 9.86
N GLY A 729 11.24 9.31 10.28
CA GLY A 729 12.60 9.85 10.27
C GLY A 729 12.95 10.80 11.44
N LEU A 730 11.98 11.22 12.26
CA LEU A 730 12.22 11.99 13.47
C LEU A 730 12.32 11.08 14.71
N GLU A 731 12.73 11.65 15.83
CA GLU A 731 12.79 11.00 17.14
C GLU A 731 12.71 12.02 18.29
N ALA A 732 12.23 11.57 19.45
CA ALA A 732 12.16 12.35 20.68
C ALA A 732 12.48 11.46 21.89
N ASP A 733 12.75 12.05 23.06
CA ASP A 733 12.90 11.30 24.30
C ASP A 733 11.58 10.61 24.68
N TYR A 734 10.48 11.35 24.61
CA TYR A 734 9.14 10.87 24.92
C TYR A 734 8.19 11.05 23.74
N VAL A 735 7.32 10.07 23.55
CA VAL A 735 6.24 10.13 22.56
C VAL A 735 4.91 9.87 23.27
N ILE A 736 3.94 10.75 23.04
CA ILE A 736 2.56 10.56 23.49
C ILE A 736 1.71 10.37 22.23
N LEU A 737 1.27 9.14 22.01
CA LEU A 737 0.38 8.78 20.91
C LEU A 737 -1.06 9.03 21.35
N LEU A 738 -1.75 9.90 20.61
CA LEU A 738 -3.07 10.43 20.94
C LEU A 738 -4.17 9.54 20.37
N GLN A 739 -5.24 9.38 21.14
CA GLN A 739 -6.54 8.88 20.67
C GLN A 739 -6.50 7.52 19.94
N CYS A 740 -5.74 6.54 20.43
CA CYS A 740 -5.71 5.16 19.93
C CYS A 740 -6.99 4.38 20.25
N ASN A 741 -8.08 4.74 19.58
CA ASN A 741 -9.42 4.26 19.84
C ASN A 741 -9.95 3.43 18.68
N LYS A 742 -10.93 2.55 18.94
CA LYS A 742 -11.74 1.87 17.92
C LYS A 742 -12.84 2.81 17.42
N ASP A 743 -12.57 3.53 16.33
CA ASP A 743 -13.46 4.47 15.65
C ASP A 743 -13.18 4.48 14.14
N ILE A 744 -14.03 5.08 13.30
CA ILE A 744 -13.82 5.19 11.84
C ILE A 744 -12.48 5.88 11.56
N TYR A 745 -12.25 7.00 12.24
CA TYR A 745 -11.01 7.79 12.20
C TYR A 745 -10.07 7.41 13.35
N GLY A 746 -10.22 6.19 13.88
CA GLY A 746 -9.37 5.68 14.96
C GLY A 746 -7.97 5.32 14.48
N PHE A 747 -7.26 4.57 15.33
CA PHE A 747 -5.95 4.02 14.97
C PHE A 747 -5.92 2.54 15.36
N PRO A 748 -6.22 1.60 14.45
CA PRO A 748 -6.26 1.76 12.98
C PRO A 748 -7.48 2.52 12.45
N SER A 749 -7.26 3.24 11.34
CA SER A 749 -8.34 3.78 10.51
C SER A 749 -9.20 2.66 9.92
N GLN A 750 -10.52 2.83 9.93
CA GLN A 750 -11.47 1.93 9.27
C GLN A 750 -11.94 2.46 7.90
N ILE A 751 -11.43 3.62 7.49
CA ILE A 751 -11.65 4.16 6.14
C ILE A 751 -10.89 3.28 5.17
N SER A 752 -11.64 2.62 4.28
CA SER A 752 -11.10 1.89 3.15
C SER A 752 -10.97 2.80 1.93
N ASP A 753 -9.93 2.56 1.13
CA ASP A 753 -9.82 3.15 -0.20
C ASP A 753 -10.99 2.73 -1.10
N ASP A 754 -11.35 3.58 -2.07
CA ASP A 754 -12.36 3.19 -3.07
C ASP A 754 -11.83 1.96 -3.86
N PRO A 755 -12.67 0.92 -4.07
CA PRO A 755 -12.27 -0.28 -4.79
C PRO A 755 -11.61 -0.05 -6.15
N VAL A 756 -11.96 1.06 -6.83
CA VAL A 756 -11.37 1.42 -8.12
C VAL A 756 -9.84 1.60 -8.04
N LEU A 757 -9.31 2.01 -6.88
CA LEU A 757 -7.87 2.19 -6.67
C LEU A 757 -7.11 0.86 -6.62
N ARG A 758 -7.78 -0.27 -6.36
CA ARG A 758 -7.15 -1.60 -6.32
C ARG A 758 -6.57 -2.03 -7.67
N HIS A 759 -7.05 -1.44 -8.77
CA HIS A 759 -6.54 -1.75 -10.12
C HIS A 759 -5.20 -1.07 -10.44
N VAL A 760 -4.94 0.08 -9.81
CA VAL A 760 -3.71 0.88 -9.97
C VAL A 760 -2.71 0.69 -8.82
N LEU A 761 -3.11 0.00 -7.74
CA LEU A 761 -2.25 -0.42 -6.64
C LEU A 761 -1.90 -1.90 -6.74
N THR A 762 -0.75 -2.30 -6.21
CA THR A 762 -0.40 -3.72 -6.08
C THR A 762 -1.09 -4.36 -4.87
N GLN A 763 -1.44 -5.64 -5.00
CA GLN A 763 -2.02 -6.45 -3.93
C GLN A 763 -0.90 -7.12 -3.10
N SER A 764 -0.13 -6.34 -2.35
CA SER A 764 1.08 -6.87 -1.67
C SER A 764 0.93 -7.10 -0.16
N ASP A 765 -0.20 -6.74 0.46
CA ASP A 765 -0.44 -6.99 1.89
C ASP A 765 -1.92 -7.25 2.16
N GLN A 766 -2.27 -8.51 2.44
CA GLN A 766 -3.62 -8.97 2.73
C GLN A 766 -3.88 -9.11 4.23
N TYR A 767 -2.90 -8.77 5.08
CA TYR A 767 -3.06 -8.87 6.51
C TYR A 767 -4.00 -7.76 7.04
N PRO A 768 -4.87 -8.06 8.02
CA PRO A 768 -5.77 -7.06 8.58
C PRO A 768 -5.04 -5.80 9.06
N TYR A 769 -5.42 -4.65 8.49
CA TYR A 769 -4.83 -3.35 8.78
C TYR A 769 -3.30 -3.30 8.58
N GLY A 770 -2.74 -4.06 7.63
CA GLY A 770 -1.29 -4.20 7.47
C GLY A 770 -0.50 -2.88 7.36
N GLU A 771 -1.01 -1.89 6.61
CA GLU A 771 -0.40 -0.56 6.52
C GLU A 771 -0.56 0.25 7.82
N GLU A 772 -1.73 0.23 8.43
CA GLU A 772 -1.94 0.90 9.73
C GLU A 772 -1.10 0.27 10.85
N ARG A 773 -0.80 -1.04 10.77
CA ARG A 773 0.10 -1.74 11.69
C ARG A 773 1.54 -1.22 11.55
N ARG A 774 2.03 -1.06 10.32
CA ARG A 774 3.33 -0.43 10.04
C ARG A 774 3.36 1.01 10.52
N LEU A 775 2.26 1.76 10.32
CA LEU A 775 2.13 3.12 10.83
C LEU A 775 2.17 3.16 12.36
N PHE A 776 1.49 2.24 13.05
CA PHE A 776 1.53 2.13 14.51
C PHE A 776 2.93 1.78 15.01
N TYR A 777 3.62 0.85 14.34
CA TYR A 777 5.02 0.53 14.59
C TYR A 777 5.93 1.75 14.43
N VAL A 778 5.75 2.56 13.38
CA VAL A 778 6.47 3.83 13.21
C VAL A 778 6.23 4.73 14.42
N ALA A 779 4.98 4.91 14.86
CA ALA A 779 4.63 5.76 15.99
C ALA A 779 5.33 5.32 17.29
N ILE A 780 5.23 4.05 17.66
CA ILE A 780 5.75 3.57 18.95
C ILE A 780 7.28 3.53 19.01
N THR A 781 7.95 3.49 17.86
CA THR A 781 9.43 3.44 17.74
C THR A 781 10.08 4.81 17.55
N ARG A 782 9.34 5.91 17.77
CA ARG A 782 9.89 7.28 17.74
C ARG A 782 10.55 7.71 19.06
N ALA A 783 10.23 7.06 20.17
CA ALA A 783 10.75 7.44 21.49
C ALA A 783 12.10 6.77 21.79
N LYS A 784 12.95 7.48 22.56
CA LYS A 784 14.18 6.92 23.15
C LYS A 784 13.96 6.42 24.57
N VAL A 785 13.16 7.13 25.36
CA VAL A 785 12.97 6.84 26.80
C VAL A 785 11.62 6.18 27.06
N LYS A 786 10.52 6.75 26.56
CA LYS A 786 9.18 6.20 26.81
C LYS A 786 8.17 6.59 25.74
N THR A 787 7.41 5.60 25.28
CA THR A 787 6.21 5.77 24.45
C THR A 787 4.97 5.58 25.32
N ILE A 788 4.05 6.53 25.28
CA ILE A 788 2.77 6.51 26.01
C ILE A 788 1.64 6.47 24.97
N VAL A 789 0.85 5.40 24.97
CA VAL A 789 -0.30 5.22 24.10
C VAL A 789 -1.58 5.56 24.87
N LEU A 790 -2.27 6.63 24.46
CA LEU A 790 -3.52 7.08 25.07
C LEU A 790 -4.74 6.51 24.35
N TYR A 791 -5.68 5.94 25.11
CA TYR A 791 -6.92 5.39 24.57
C TYR A 791 -8.15 5.65 25.48
N ASP A 792 -9.34 5.81 24.90
CA ASP A 792 -10.61 5.93 25.65
C ASP A 792 -10.91 4.57 26.29
N LYS A 793 -11.09 4.55 27.61
CA LYS A 793 -11.36 3.35 28.40
C LYS A 793 -12.54 2.51 27.86
N ARG A 794 -13.50 3.13 27.18
CA ARG A 794 -14.70 2.45 26.65
C ARG A 794 -14.49 1.86 25.26
N PHE A 795 -13.55 2.39 24.49
CA PHE A 795 -13.37 2.05 23.08
C PHE A 795 -11.87 1.92 22.75
N PRO A 796 -11.14 0.99 23.41
CA PRO A 796 -9.74 0.74 23.08
C PRO A 796 -9.59 0.34 21.62
N SER A 797 -8.49 0.75 20.98
CA SER A 797 -8.13 0.25 19.67
C SER A 797 -7.84 -1.25 19.72
N VAL A 798 -8.10 -1.96 18.61
CA VAL A 798 -7.68 -3.36 18.44
C VAL A 798 -6.16 -3.53 18.61
N PHE A 799 -5.35 -2.54 18.20
CA PHE A 799 -3.91 -2.57 18.43
C PHE A 799 -3.58 -2.46 19.92
N VAL A 800 -4.34 -1.69 20.70
CA VAL A 800 -4.15 -1.61 22.16
C VAL A 800 -4.49 -2.94 22.81
N ASP A 801 -5.61 -3.55 22.42
CA ASP A 801 -6.02 -4.87 22.92
C ASP A 801 -5.01 -5.95 22.56
N GLU A 802 -4.36 -5.88 21.40
CA GLU A 802 -3.29 -6.82 21.01
C GLU A 802 -2.08 -6.84 21.97
N PHE A 803 -1.81 -5.74 22.68
CA PHE A 803 -0.73 -5.65 23.69
C PHE A 803 -1.23 -5.97 25.10
N ILE A 804 -2.41 -5.48 25.48
CA ILE A 804 -2.91 -5.58 26.87
C ILE A 804 -3.67 -6.89 27.11
N HIS A 805 -4.39 -7.36 26.09
CA HIS A 805 -5.31 -8.50 26.14
C HIS A 805 -5.16 -9.41 24.89
N PRO A 806 -3.95 -9.92 24.58
CA PRO A 806 -3.73 -10.75 23.40
C PRO A 806 -4.65 -11.97 23.35
N GLU A 807 -5.06 -12.49 24.50
CA GLU A 807 -6.00 -13.62 24.64
C GLU A 807 -7.42 -13.32 24.15
N ARG A 808 -7.79 -12.04 24.01
CA ARG A 808 -9.13 -11.62 23.57
C ARG A 808 -9.23 -11.39 22.07
N ILE A 809 -8.10 -11.49 21.35
CA ILE A 809 -8.06 -11.21 19.91
C ILE A 809 -8.47 -12.47 19.13
N THR A 810 -9.59 -12.35 18.42
CA THR A 810 -10.11 -13.31 17.45
C THR A 810 -10.11 -12.68 16.05
N GLU A 811 -10.34 -13.46 14.98
CA GLU A 811 -10.57 -12.89 13.64
C GLU A 811 -11.71 -11.85 13.63
N GLU A 812 -12.74 -12.06 14.47
CA GLU A 812 -13.84 -11.11 14.67
C GLU A 812 -13.42 -9.78 15.30
N SER A 813 -12.29 -9.74 16.01
CA SER A 813 -11.78 -8.52 16.64
C SER A 813 -11.38 -7.46 15.61
N TYR A 814 -11.05 -7.91 14.39
CA TYR A 814 -10.74 -7.07 13.24
C TYR A 814 -11.97 -6.67 12.42
N LEU A 815 -13.17 -7.15 12.76
CA LEU A 815 -14.41 -6.73 12.09
C LEU A 815 -14.75 -5.28 12.48
N LYS A 816 -15.25 -4.52 11.50
CA LYS A 816 -15.76 -3.16 11.70
C LYS A 816 -16.82 -3.20 12.82
N HIS A 817 -16.71 -2.29 13.79
CA HIS A 817 -17.71 -2.23 14.88
C HIS A 817 -19.10 -1.96 14.25
N PRO A 818 -20.18 -2.65 14.66
CA PRO A 818 -21.51 -2.49 14.04
C PRO A 818 -22.11 -1.07 14.13
N ASN A 819 -21.48 -0.16 14.90
CA ASN A 819 -21.90 1.24 15.04
C ASN A 819 -20.92 2.23 14.39
N ALA A 820 -19.82 1.74 13.79
CA ALA A 820 -18.82 2.59 13.16
C ALA A 820 -19.42 3.38 11.99
N ASN A 821 -20.38 2.82 11.24
CA ASN A 821 -20.94 3.47 10.04
C ASN A 821 -22.34 4.06 10.20
N LYS A 822 -22.87 4.25 11.43
CA LYS A 822 -24.22 4.82 11.57
C LYS A 822 -24.23 6.31 11.18
N ILE A 823 -24.86 6.66 10.07
CA ILE A 823 -25.10 8.05 9.65
C ILE A 823 -26.09 8.72 10.63
N TRP A 824 -25.94 10.01 10.87
CA TRP A 824 -26.84 10.82 11.71
C TRP A 824 -28.21 10.99 11.05
N SER A 825 -29.28 10.62 11.75
CA SER A 825 -30.66 10.83 11.30
C SER A 825 -31.20 12.19 11.73
N ARG A 826 -32.21 12.73 11.04
CA ARG A 826 -32.84 14.00 11.45
C ARG A 826 -33.57 13.95 12.80
N GLY A 827 -33.98 12.76 13.23
CA GLY A 827 -34.49 12.53 14.58
C GLY A 827 -33.39 12.67 15.62
N GLU A 828 -32.21 12.11 15.32
CA GLU A 828 -31.01 12.30 16.14
C GLU A 828 -30.49 13.74 16.10
N ASP A 829 -30.50 14.44 14.96
CA ASP A 829 -30.13 15.86 14.89
C ASP A 829 -31.08 16.73 15.70
N ARG A 830 -32.40 16.50 15.62
CA ARG A 830 -33.39 17.18 16.48
C ARG A 830 -33.16 16.85 17.94
N TYR A 831 -32.94 15.58 18.27
CA TYR A 831 -32.69 15.16 19.64
C TYR A 831 -31.38 15.76 20.17
N LEU A 832 -30.35 15.85 19.34
CA LEU A 832 -29.10 16.53 19.62
C LEU A 832 -29.32 18.02 19.88
N ARG A 833 -30.08 18.73 19.02
CA ARG A 833 -30.45 20.14 19.24
C ARG A 833 -31.24 20.32 20.52
N THR A 834 -32.19 19.44 20.81
CA THR A 834 -32.99 19.49 22.03
C THR A 834 -32.10 19.32 23.25
N LEU A 835 -31.25 18.30 23.28
CA LEU A 835 -30.36 18.06 24.40
C LEU A 835 -29.33 19.19 24.58
N TYR A 836 -28.83 19.77 23.48
CA TYR A 836 -27.94 20.92 23.51
C TYR A 836 -28.63 22.19 24.02
N ASN A 837 -29.85 22.48 23.54
CA ASN A 837 -30.65 23.63 23.99
C ASN A 837 -31.16 23.48 25.44
N GLU A 838 -31.31 22.25 25.93
CA GLU A 838 -31.55 21.93 27.35
C GLU A 838 -30.29 22.13 28.24
N GLY A 839 -29.18 22.62 27.68
CA GLY A 839 -27.93 22.84 28.39
C GLY A 839 -27.23 21.55 28.82
N LYS A 840 -27.54 20.40 28.20
CA LYS A 840 -26.88 19.14 28.52
C LYS A 840 -25.45 19.15 28.01
N SER A 841 -24.53 18.64 28.83
CA SER A 841 -23.14 18.54 28.44
C SER A 841 -22.99 17.61 27.23
N ILE A 842 -22.02 17.87 26.35
CA ILE A 842 -21.66 17.00 25.23
C ILE A 842 -21.47 15.53 25.68
N LYS A 843 -21.03 15.31 26.92
CA LYS A 843 -20.88 13.98 27.54
C LYS A 843 -22.23 13.31 27.80
N ASP A 844 -23.22 14.04 28.31
CA ASP A 844 -24.57 13.54 28.55
C ASP A 844 -25.31 13.28 27.25
N ILE A 845 -25.11 14.16 26.27
CA ILE A 845 -25.62 14.00 24.90
C ILE A 845 -25.07 12.73 24.27
N ALA A 846 -23.74 12.56 24.26
CA ALA A 846 -23.08 11.36 23.74
C ALA A 846 -23.57 10.07 24.41
N LYS A 847 -23.76 10.09 25.73
CA LYS A 847 -24.28 8.95 26.49
C LYS A 847 -25.74 8.65 26.15
N LYS A 848 -26.59 9.67 26.06
CA LYS A 848 -28.01 9.53 25.69
C LYS A 848 -28.21 9.08 24.23
N MET A 849 -27.29 9.46 23.35
CA MET A 849 -27.37 9.15 21.93
C MET A 849 -26.56 7.89 21.53
N GLY A 850 -25.76 7.32 22.43
CA GLY A 850 -24.91 6.17 22.13
C GLY A 850 -23.83 6.46 21.07
N ARG A 851 -23.35 7.71 20.98
CA ARG A 851 -22.38 8.18 19.97
C ARG A 851 -21.07 8.66 20.60
N SER A 852 -19.99 8.71 19.82
CA SER A 852 -18.74 9.33 20.27
C SER A 852 -18.93 10.84 20.41
N GLN A 853 -18.39 11.49 21.45
CA GLN A 853 -18.53 12.95 21.62
C GLN A 853 -17.90 13.74 20.45
N THR A 854 -16.94 13.18 19.71
CA THR A 854 -16.32 13.81 18.54
C THR A 854 -17.36 13.84 17.44
N SER A 855 -18.12 12.75 17.27
CA SER A 855 -19.29 12.72 16.41
C SER A 855 -20.34 13.73 16.85
N ILE A 856 -20.64 13.84 18.16
CA ILE A 856 -21.57 14.84 18.71
C ILE A 856 -21.12 16.27 18.36
N VAL A 857 -19.84 16.61 18.60
CA VAL A 857 -19.35 17.97 18.40
C VAL A 857 -19.16 18.31 16.92
N MET A 858 -18.66 17.37 16.11
CA MET A 858 -18.65 17.54 14.66
C MET A 858 -20.07 17.71 14.10
N CYS A 859 -21.08 17.06 14.69
CA CYS A 859 -22.48 17.23 14.30
C CYS A 859 -23.06 18.57 14.78
N LEU A 860 -22.78 19.02 16.00
CA LEU A 860 -23.16 20.35 16.50
C LEU A 860 -22.59 21.47 15.63
N GLY A 861 -21.31 21.38 15.26
CA GLY A 861 -20.68 22.31 14.31
C GLY A 861 -21.31 22.25 12.91
N LYS A 862 -21.68 21.06 12.40
CA LYS A 862 -22.45 20.92 11.15
C LYS A 862 -23.85 21.54 11.24
N LEU A 863 -24.43 21.58 12.43
CA LEU A 863 -25.76 22.14 12.70
C LEU A 863 -25.73 23.65 12.99
N GLY A 864 -24.56 24.29 12.95
CA GLY A 864 -24.39 25.72 13.23
C GLY A 864 -24.70 26.08 14.69
N LEU A 865 -24.51 25.13 15.60
CA LEU A 865 -24.64 25.30 17.04
C LEU A 865 -23.24 25.20 17.64
N GLU A 866 -22.55 26.33 17.78
CA GLU A 866 -21.26 26.44 18.46
C GLU A 866 -21.45 27.00 19.86
#